data_AF-A0A8T7JG77-F1
#
_entry.id   AF-A0A8T7JG77-F1
#
_cell.length_a   1.000
_cell.length_b   1.000
_cell.length_c   1.000
_cell.angle_alpha   90.00
_cell.angle_beta   90.00
_cell.angle_gamma   90.00
#
_symmetry.space_group_name_H-M   'P 1'
#
loop_
_entity.id
_entity.type
_entity.pdbx_description
1 polymer ?
#
loop_
_entity_poly.entity_id
_entity_poly.type
_entity_poly.pdbx_seq_one_letter_code
_entity_poly.pdbx_strand_id
1 'polypeptide(L)'
;MLKLHFVMGIALLGLMNLSFAANTPVEVKTKTDDLEEIQLKSRLEDSLARDIQSYLGHNRFIVNVNVKLEKIRQVIKKKSPAVESKAKTYQPTFLPKLSFPKTAEETSENDVESLPGLPFVDIPSDKEKDAELQFMREQIERLQQEQRQPRWQNGGDENGENGNGGTEETVGVFNRIAKLMVTLAVEESIKPEQELFLRNLVYQKAALNDLRGDELKIIKTQFSSLPISEEDKEKMASPFLDEQAPAQSWMDENFNALLLGLLSLLALLLISLIILSLRKKQPPKEDSNIAAPLKSEAPSESFSLNEPQEPDNKQILQKTRQEIISLGLGQPQHVQGTMDQLLAQEEKIPMAASIYKVLGRSLFRSIFPNVEQLQLQSIMAHLADQPPDEDQQFQDTQDFYQLLQKVVQETPEVKSHPFEFLGKLNDAQVLYLIQHEEARIQALVTSQLSAQQAARVLNRIPEQRQAQVIAELGQFETFPLDTFKDVADRLAKAAQKVPSFENVNADGLHMLMNMLDNMNQSEESKVLKRLKQDKPDTFYKLRQQYFTFADVAKTPRQILSNALREVERSCIGRAICGTPDEFKIHVLSSLTPKLKALAREDLKRYEGRIGAKDIEPARKAIVHKLREYINTGKFSMDQLQSQKQAES
;
A
#
# COMPACT_ATOMS: atom_id res chain seq x y z
N MET A 1 44.93 33.24 41.78
CA MET A 1 45.50 34.18 40.81
C MET A 1 46.16 33.35 39.72
N LEU A 2 45.60 33.18 38.52
CA LEU A 2 45.16 34.22 37.59
C LEU A 2 46.38 34.84 36.88
N LYS A 3 46.26 34.93 35.55
CA LYS A 3 47.02 35.82 34.67
C LYS A 3 48.51 35.50 34.53
N LEU A 4 48.89 34.81 33.44
CA LEU A 4 49.67 35.48 32.38
C LEU A 4 50.04 34.63 31.15
N HIS A 5 49.56 33.39 30.98
CA HIS A 5 49.84 32.64 29.73
C HIS A 5 48.67 32.49 28.76
N PHE A 6 47.54 33.17 29.03
CA PHE A 6 46.36 33.16 28.14
C PHE A 6 46.17 34.46 27.32
N VAL A 7 47.09 35.44 27.41
CA VAL A 7 46.89 36.76 26.78
C VAL A 7 47.83 37.04 25.60
N MET A 8 48.79 36.16 25.28
CA MET A 8 49.75 36.41 24.19
C MET A 8 49.68 35.39 23.04
N GLY A 9 48.46 34.97 22.68
CA GLY A 9 48.18 34.18 21.49
C GLY A 9 47.03 34.71 20.63
N ILE A 10 46.51 35.91 20.92
CA ILE A 10 45.31 36.48 20.28
C ILE A 10 45.61 37.76 19.47
N ALA A 11 46.85 38.25 19.43
CA ALA A 11 47.14 39.57 18.84
C ALA A 11 47.97 39.58 17.55
N LEU A 12 48.17 38.45 16.84
CA LEU A 12 48.96 38.46 15.60
C LEU A 12 48.49 37.47 14.52
N LEU A 13 47.21 37.57 14.15
CA LEU A 13 46.73 37.13 12.83
C LEU A 13 45.76 38.18 12.26
N GLY A 14 46.19 39.44 12.30
CA GLY A 14 45.66 40.49 11.43
C GLY A 14 46.34 40.39 10.07
N LEU A 15 45.53 40.51 9.02
CA LEU A 15 45.90 40.55 7.58
C LEU A 15 46.00 39.18 6.87
N MET A 16 44.92 38.41 6.90
CA MET A 16 44.47 37.78 5.66
C MET A 16 43.24 38.53 5.13
N ASN A 17 43.46 39.27 4.05
CA ASN A 17 42.40 39.75 3.17
C ASN A 17 41.60 38.55 2.68
N LEU A 18 40.48 38.22 3.32
CA LEU A 18 39.43 37.48 2.65
C LEU A 18 38.85 38.43 1.60
N SER A 19 39.29 38.24 0.35
CA SER A 19 38.50 38.66 -0.79
C SER A 19 37.13 38.00 -0.65
N PHE A 20 36.12 38.76 -0.25
CA PHE A 20 34.73 38.36 -0.35
C PHE A 20 34.48 37.99 -1.80
N ALA A 21 34.20 36.71 -2.06
CA ALA A 21 33.71 36.26 -3.34
C ALA A 21 32.46 37.06 -3.68
N ALA A 22 32.58 37.94 -4.65
CA ALA A 22 31.48 38.74 -5.17
C ALA A 22 30.48 37.80 -5.86
N ASN A 23 29.58 37.16 -5.10
CA ASN A 23 28.30 36.55 -5.56
C ASN A 23 27.55 35.69 -4.50
N THR A 24 27.90 35.72 -3.21
CA THR A 24 27.12 34.94 -2.22
C THR A 24 25.73 35.56 -1.98
N PRO A 25 24.62 34.82 -2.15
CA PRO A 25 23.27 35.33 -1.91
C PRO A 25 23.06 35.63 -0.42
N VAL A 26 22.46 36.79 -0.11
CA VAL A 26 22.12 37.23 1.24
C VAL A 26 20.62 37.03 1.49
N GLU A 27 20.26 36.44 2.63
CA GLU A 27 18.86 36.24 3.04
C GLU A 27 18.25 37.52 3.65
N VAL A 28 17.10 37.95 3.15
CA VAL A 28 16.37 39.14 3.63
C VAL A 28 14.92 38.75 3.93
N LYS A 29 14.43 39.11 5.13
CA LYS A 29 13.03 38.85 5.53
C LYS A 29 12.07 39.80 4.81
N THR A 30 10.90 39.28 4.43
CA THR A 30 9.84 40.02 3.74
C THR A 30 8.48 39.77 4.41
N LYS A 31 7.45 40.56 4.03
CA LYS A 31 6.10 40.43 4.59
C LYS A 31 5.51 39.07 4.20
N THR A 32 5.04 38.33 5.20
CA THR A 32 4.45 36.99 5.11
C THR A 32 3.02 37.06 4.58
N ASP A 33 2.56 35.98 3.95
CA ASP A 33 1.17 35.80 3.53
C ASP A 33 0.43 34.95 4.59
N ASP A 34 -0.58 35.54 5.23
CA ASP A 34 -1.35 34.90 6.30
C ASP A 34 -2.11 33.65 5.79
N LEU A 35 -2.39 33.57 4.48
CA LEU A 35 -3.08 32.43 3.88
C LEU A 35 -2.22 31.16 3.85
N GLU A 36 -0.93 31.29 3.59
CA GLU A 36 0.01 30.15 3.52
C GLU A 36 0.21 29.52 4.91
N GLU A 37 0.18 30.34 5.96
CA GLU A 37 0.23 29.91 7.36
C GLU A 37 -1.01 29.10 7.74
N ILE A 38 -2.20 29.58 7.38
CA ILE A 38 -3.49 28.88 7.60
C ILE A 38 -3.52 27.53 6.87
N GLN A 39 -3.09 27.49 5.61
CA GLN A 39 -3.08 26.26 4.82
C GLN A 39 -2.08 25.22 5.36
N LEU A 40 -0.92 25.65 5.85
CA LEU A 40 0.05 24.74 6.45
C LEU A 40 -0.44 24.21 7.79
N LYS A 41 -1.05 25.08 8.61
CA LYS A 41 -1.71 24.69 9.86
C LYS A 41 -2.74 23.58 9.63
N SER A 42 -3.71 23.81 8.75
CA SER A 42 -4.79 22.83 8.49
C SER A 42 -4.26 21.50 7.99
N ARG A 43 -3.27 21.51 7.08
CA ARG A 43 -2.63 20.28 6.58
C ARG A 43 -1.93 19.48 7.69
N LEU A 44 -1.24 20.16 8.60
CA LEU A 44 -0.57 19.50 9.73
C LEU A 44 -1.59 18.95 10.75
N GLU A 45 -2.66 19.68 11.03
CA GLU A 45 -3.76 19.21 11.90
C GLU A 45 -4.39 17.94 11.35
N ASP A 46 -4.77 17.93 10.07
CA ASP A 46 -5.41 16.77 9.43
C ASP A 46 -4.51 15.54 9.40
N SER A 47 -3.22 15.74 9.09
CA SER A 47 -2.25 14.65 9.05
C SER A 47 -2.01 14.07 10.45
N LEU A 48 -1.82 14.93 11.45
CA LEU A 48 -1.62 14.49 12.83
C LEU A 48 -2.87 13.82 13.39
N ALA A 49 -4.06 14.36 13.12
CA ALA A 49 -5.32 13.79 13.57
C ALA A 49 -5.51 12.38 13.00
N ARG A 50 -5.26 12.19 11.71
CA ARG A 50 -5.37 10.87 11.07
C ARG A 50 -4.43 9.83 11.70
N ASP A 51 -3.17 10.20 11.89
CA ASP A 51 -2.16 9.29 12.43
C ASP A 51 -2.43 8.99 13.91
N ILE A 52 -2.81 9.99 14.71
CA ILE A 52 -3.18 9.82 16.12
C ILE A 52 -4.44 8.96 16.26
N GLN A 53 -5.47 9.18 15.42
CA GLN A 53 -6.67 8.36 15.39
C GLN A 53 -6.36 6.89 15.09
N SER A 54 -5.43 6.62 14.15
CA SER A 54 -5.04 5.25 13.82
C SER A 54 -4.43 4.49 14.99
N TYR A 55 -3.75 5.20 15.90
CA TYR A 55 -3.12 4.63 17.08
C TYR A 55 -4.06 4.55 18.29
N LEU A 56 -4.85 5.61 18.52
CA LEU A 56 -5.78 5.71 19.65
C LEU A 56 -7.12 5.00 19.40
N GLY A 57 -7.41 4.59 18.17
CA GLY A 57 -8.62 3.87 17.81
C GLY A 57 -9.86 4.73 18.03
N HIS A 58 -10.66 4.39 19.05
CA HIS A 58 -11.91 5.10 19.39
C HIS A 58 -11.74 6.14 20.51
N ASN A 59 -10.53 6.27 21.09
CA ASN A 59 -10.29 7.23 22.16
C ASN A 59 -10.34 8.67 21.63
N ARG A 60 -10.94 9.56 22.42
CA ARG A 60 -11.14 10.97 22.04
C ARG A 60 -9.84 11.77 22.22
N PHE A 61 -9.56 12.63 21.25
CA PHE A 61 -8.46 13.59 21.31
C PHE A 61 -8.78 14.86 20.52
N ILE A 62 -8.07 15.94 20.81
CA ILE A 62 -8.09 17.19 20.04
C ILE A 62 -6.65 17.57 19.73
N VAL A 63 -6.34 17.84 18.47
CA VAL A 63 -5.04 18.37 18.05
C VAL A 63 -5.23 19.80 17.53
N ASN A 64 -4.35 20.70 17.96
CA ASN A 64 -4.30 22.08 17.49
C ASN A 64 -2.85 22.42 17.15
N VAL A 65 -2.64 22.95 15.96
CA VAL A 65 -1.33 23.36 15.47
C VAL A 65 -1.31 24.87 15.27
N ASN A 66 -0.27 25.52 15.78
CA ASN A 66 0.00 26.93 15.53
C ASN A 66 1.37 27.05 14.86
N VAL A 67 1.39 27.61 13.64
CA VAL A 67 2.59 27.77 12.85
C VAL A 67 2.81 29.25 12.65
N LYS A 68 4.05 29.72 12.73
CA LYS A 68 4.44 31.06 12.32
C LYS A 68 5.43 30.94 11.16
N LEU A 69 5.11 31.53 10.02
CA LEU A 69 5.99 31.52 8.84
C LEU A 69 6.84 32.79 8.72
N GLU A 70 8.00 32.68 8.10
CA GLU A 70 8.85 33.78 7.66
C GLU A 70 9.14 33.63 6.17
N LYS A 71 8.88 34.69 5.40
CA LYS A 71 9.15 34.72 3.96
C LYS A 71 10.53 35.31 3.71
N ILE A 72 11.43 34.50 3.19
CA ILE A 72 12.83 34.86 2.99
C ILE A 72 13.07 35.02 1.49
N ARG A 73 13.65 36.16 1.10
CA ARG A 73 14.19 36.36 -0.25
C ARG A 73 15.71 36.26 -0.22
N GLN A 74 16.30 35.59 -1.19
CA GLN A 74 17.75 35.59 -1.43
C GLN A 74 18.09 36.67 -2.44
N VAL A 75 19.00 37.58 -2.08
CA VAL A 75 19.44 38.67 -2.96
C VAL A 75 20.93 38.61 -3.26
N ILE A 76 21.31 38.91 -4.50
CA ILE A 76 22.72 39.11 -4.91
C ILE A 76 22.90 40.60 -5.22
N LYS A 77 23.92 41.22 -4.62
CA LYS A 77 24.30 42.60 -4.90
C LYS A 77 25.19 42.64 -6.13
N LYS A 78 24.68 43.15 -7.26
CA LYS A 78 25.48 43.43 -8.45
C LYS A 78 26.06 44.83 -8.39
N LYS A 79 27.36 44.96 -8.70
CA LYS A 79 28.03 46.24 -8.89
C LYS A 79 27.77 46.72 -10.32
N SER A 80 27.06 47.82 -10.48
CA SER A 80 26.67 48.32 -11.81
C SER A 80 27.91 48.73 -12.63
N PRO A 81 28.01 48.35 -13.92
CA PRO A 81 29.00 48.94 -14.81
C PRO A 81 28.58 50.36 -15.19
N ALA A 82 29.55 51.27 -15.34
CA ALA A 82 29.31 52.60 -15.88
C ALA A 82 28.83 52.47 -17.34
N VAL A 83 27.63 52.98 -17.63
CA VAL A 83 27.09 53.00 -19.00
C VAL A 83 26.87 54.45 -19.42
N GLU A 84 27.61 54.83 -20.47
CA GLU A 84 27.40 56.05 -21.25
C GLU A 84 25.97 56.10 -21.81
N SER A 85 25.40 57.29 -21.74
CA SER A 85 24.08 57.64 -22.26
C SER A 85 23.99 57.45 -23.78
N LYS A 86 23.15 56.51 -24.23
CA LYS A 86 22.41 56.67 -25.49
C LYS A 86 20.94 56.36 -25.28
N ALA A 87 20.13 57.40 -25.41
CA ALA A 87 18.68 57.33 -25.38
C ALA A 87 18.18 56.39 -26.49
N LYS A 88 17.57 55.27 -26.10
CA LYS A 88 16.64 54.53 -26.95
C LYS A 88 15.24 54.78 -26.44
N THR A 89 14.46 55.48 -27.26
CA THR A 89 13.02 55.67 -27.10
C THR A 89 12.34 54.29 -27.09
N TYR A 90 11.75 53.92 -25.96
CA TYR A 90 10.85 52.76 -25.87
C TYR A 90 9.50 53.12 -26.53
N GLN A 91 9.07 52.34 -27.51
CA GLN A 91 7.65 52.25 -27.85
C GLN A 91 6.99 51.16 -26.99
N PRO A 92 5.82 51.40 -26.40
CA PRO A 92 5.11 50.39 -25.65
C PRO A 92 4.44 49.40 -26.61
N THR A 93 4.92 48.15 -26.63
CA THR A 93 4.20 47.05 -27.27
C THR A 93 3.01 46.69 -26.38
N PHE A 94 1.80 47.10 -26.78
CA PHE A 94 0.56 46.68 -26.12
C PHE A 94 0.28 45.21 -26.45
N LEU A 95 0.20 44.35 -25.44
CA LEU A 95 -0.37 43.02 -25.58
C LEU A 95 -1.89 43.10 -25.79
N PRO A 96 -2.50 42.26 -26.65
CA PRO A 96 -3.94 42.24 -26.81
C PRO A 96 -4.64 41.75 -25.54
N LYS A 97 -5.66 42.49 -25.09
CA LYS A 97 -6.56 42.08 -24.01
C LYS A 97 -7.34 40.83 -24.46
N LEU A 98 -7.23 39.73 -23.70
CA LEU A 98 -8.17 38.61 -23.80
C LEU A 98 -9.55 39.09 -23.31
N SER A 99 -10.53 39.17 -24.20
CA SER A 99 -11.92 39.39 -23.84
C SER A 99 -12.65 38.06 -23.71
N PHE A 100 -13.22 37.78 -22.54
CA PHE A 100 -14.18 36.69 -22.38
C PHE A 100 -15.57 37.17 -22.80
N PRO A 101 -16.40 36.32 -23.42
CA PRO A 101 -17.79 36.66 -23.72
C PRO A 101 -18.53 36.96 -22.42
N LYS A 102 -19.18 38.14 -22.37
CA LYS A 102 -20.09 38.50 -21.28
C LYS A 102 -21.27 37.55 -21.31
N THR A 103 -21.50 36.82 -20.22
CA THR A 103 -22.80 36.24 -19.93
C THR A 103 -23.79 37.40 -19.86
N ALA A 104 -24.83 37.36 -20.69
CA ALA A 104 -25.84 38.39 -20.77
C ALA A 104 -26.58 38.50 -19.43
N GLU A 105 -26.49 39.66 -18.80
CA GLU A 105 -27.46 40.10 -17.79
C GLU A 105 -28.59 40.86 -18.51
N GLU A 106 -29.81 40.45 -18.15
CA GLU A 106 -31.04 41.24 -18.12
C GLU A 106 -31.67 41.70 -19.45
N THR A 107 -32.56 40.87 -19.97
CA THR A 107 -33.77 41.33 -20.67
C THR A 107 -35.01 40.88 -19.90
N SER A 108 -35.60 41.88 -19.21
CA SER A 108 -37.03 42.13 -18.99
C SER A 108 -38.03 40.97 -18.97
N GLU A 109 -38.71 40.86 -17.84
CA GLU A 109 -40.02 40.23 -17.66
C GLU A 109 -41.07 40.67 -18.70
N ASN A 110 -42.02 39.75 -18.94
CA ASN A 110 -43.28 39.86 -19.69
C ASN A 110 -43.19 39.66 -21.21
N ASP A 111 -43.38 38.42 -21.66
CA ASP A 111 -44.64 38.03 -22.32
C ASP A 111 -44.76 36.51 -22.44
N VAL A 112 -45.96 36.03 -22.16
CA VAL A 112 -46.38 34.62 -22.09
C VAL A 112 -46.81 34.14 -23.47
N GLU A 113 -46.27 33.02 -23.96
CA GLU A 113 -47.10 32.08 -24.73
C GLU A 113 -46.55 30.64 -24.67
N SER A 114 -47.47 29.73 -24.35
CA SER A 114 -47.28 28.37 -23.87
C SER A 114 -47.12 27.32 -24.97
N LEU A 115 -46.25 26.33 -24.76
CA LEU A 115 -46.41 24.96 -25.27
C LEU A 115 -46.25 23.96 -24.10
N PRO A 116 -47.21 23.04 -23.90
CA PRO A 116 -47.26 22.21 -22.70
C PRO A 116 -46.46 20.91 -22.83
N GLY A 117 -45.91 20.39 -21.72
CA GLY A 117 -45.78 18.93 -21.57
C GLY A 117 -44.45 18.32 -21.14
N LEU A 118 -43.56 19.01 -20.41
CA LEU A 118 -42.46 18.33 -19.70
C LEU A 118 -42.31 18.87 -18.27
N PRO A 119 -42.20 18.01 -17.25
CA PRO A 119 -42.00 18.46 -15.88
C PRO A 119 -40.59 19.06 -15.74
N PHE A 120 -40.53 20.33 -15.32
CA PHE A 120 -39.30 20.97 -14.89
C PHE A 120 -38.79 20.28 -13.62
N VAL A 121 -37.57 19.77 -13.68
CA VAL A 121 -36.73 19.54 -12.50
C VAL A 121 -35.82 20.76 -12.42
N ASP A 122 -35.99 21.57 -11.39
CA ASP A 122 -35.05 22.63 -11.05
C ASP A 122 -33.69 21.99 -10.76
N ILE A 123 -32.72 22.18 -11.66
CA ILE A 123 -31.32 21.95 -11.34
C ILE A 123 -30.89 23.16 -10.51
N PRO A 124 -30.51 23.00 -9.23
CA PRO A 124 -29.95 24.09 -8.46
C PRO A 124 -28.71 24.58 -9.20
N SER A 125 -28.66 25.87 -9.57
CA SER A 125 -27.41 26.49 -9.98
C SER A 125 -26.44 26.33 -8.80
N ASP A 126 -25.34 25.62 -9.06
CA ASP A 126 -24.26 25.37 -8.11
C ASP A 126 -23.67 26.72 -7.68
N LYS A 127 -24.26 27.34 -6.65
CA LYS A 127 -23.75 28.58 -6.03
C LYS A 127 -22.29 28.45 -5.61
N GLU A 128 -21.82 27.22 -5.38
CA GLU A 128 -20.42 26.89 -5.11
C GLU A 128 -19.49 27.10 -6.33
N LYS A 129 -19.94 26.75 -7.55
CA LYS A 129 -19.16 27.00 -8.78
C LYS A 129 -19.07 28.48 -9.10
N ASP A 130 -20.13 29.23 -8.85
CA ASP A 130 -20.13 30.68 -9.03
C ASP A 130 -19.24 31.38 -7.99
N ALA A 131 -19.21 30.89 -6.75
CA ALA A 131 -18.29 31.36 -5.71
C ALA A 131 -16.82 31.05 -6.03
N GLU A 132 -16.51 29.85 -6.54
CA GLU A 132 -15.16 29.49 -7.00
C GLU A 132 -14.70 30.37 -8.17
N LEU A 133 -15.59 30.66 -9.13
CA LEU A 133 -15.29 31.52 -10.26
C LEU A 133 -15.07 32.98 -9.84
N GLN A 134 -15.81 33.47 -8.84
CA GLN A 134 -15.60 34.80 -8.28
C GLN A 134 -14.26 34.88 -7.53
N PHE A 135 -13.95 33.89 -6.70
CA PHE A 135 -12.68 33.79 -5.98
C PHE A 135 -11.47 33.75 -6.94
N MET A 136 -11.58 32.97 -8.02
CA MET A 136 -10.56 32.89 -9.08
C MET A 136 -10.38 34.22 -9.82
N ARG A 137 -11.47 34.96 -10.09
CA ARG A 137 -11.39 36.30 -10.70
C ARG A 137 -10.70 37.30 -9.78
N GLU A 138 -11.03 37.27 -8.49
CA GLU A 138 -10.45 38.14 -7.47
C GLU A 138 -8.95 37.88 -7.30
N GLN A 139 -8.51 36.62 -7.35
CA GLN A 139 -7.09 36.26 -7.39
C GLN A 139 -6.37 36.79 -8.64
N ILE A 140 -6.97 36.64 -9.82
CA ILE A 140 -6.38 37.12 -11.08
C ILE A 140 -6.25 38.65 -11.06
N GLU A 141 -7.23 39.36 -10.52
CA GLU A 141 -7.21 40.82 -10.41
C GLU A 141 -6.15 41.30 -9.42
N ARG A 142 -5.98 40.60 -8.28
CA ARG A 142 -4.90 40.86 -7.32
C ARG A 142 -3.51 40.70 -7.94
N LEU A 143 -3.30 39.60 -8.67
CA LEU A 143 -2.03 39.33 -9.36
C LEU A 143 -1.75 40.38 -10.46
N GLN A 144 -2.78 40.83 -11.17
CA GLN A 144 -2.66 41.91 -12.16
C GLN A 144 -2.38 43.27 -11.51
N GLN A 145 -2.90 43.54 -10.31
CA GLN A 145 -2.60 44.76 -9.56
C GLN A 145 -1.19 44.74 -8.95
N GLU A 146 -0.70 43.59 -8.46
CA GLU A 146 0.68 43.43 -7.99
C GLU A 146 1.70 43.64 -9.11
N GLN A 147 1.39 43.23 -10.34
CA GLN A 147 2.25 43.48 -11.51
C GLN A 147 2.22 44.94 -12.01
N ARG A 148 1.29 45.78 -11.54
CA ARG A 148 1.07 47.14 -12.05
C ARG A 148 1.67 48.27 -11.20
N GLN A 149 2.30 47.99 -10.06
CA GLN A 149 2.88 49.05 -9.24
C GLN A 149 4.35 49.33 -9.61
N PRO A 150 4.70 50.57 -10.00
CA PRO A 150 6.10 50.98 -10.10
C PRO A 150 6.64 51.17 -8.68
N ARG A 151 7.59 50.32 -8.25
CA ARG A 151 8.19 50.40 -6.91
C ARG A 151 9.51 51.18 -6.96
N TRP A 152 9.43 52.51 -6.94
CA TRP A 152 10.44 53.39 -6.32
C TRP A 152 9.80 54.73 -5.95
N GLN A 153 9.68 55.00 -4.64
CA GLN A 153 9.75 56.36 -4.11
C GLN A 153 10.36 56.32 -2.70
N ASN A 154 11.32 57.22 -2.48
CA ASN A 154 12.11 57.56 -1.29
C ASN A 154 11.43 57.28 0.06
N GLY A 155 12.14 56.90 1.13
CA GLY A 155 13.38 57.52 1.61
C GLY A 155 13.02 58.49 2.73
N GLY A 156 13.36 58.11 3.96
CA GLY A 156 13.11 58.88 5.16
C GLY A 156 13.71 58.20 6.37
N ASP A 157 15.04 58.21 6.45
CA ASP A 157 15.75 58.30 7.73
C ASP A 157 17.02 59.12 7.51
N GLU A 158 17.08 60.25 8.21
CA GLU A 158 18.22 61.14 8.32
C GLU A 158 19.33 60.43 9.10
N ASN A 159 20.36 59.96 8.40
CA ASN A 159 21.74 60.26 8.78
C ASN A 159 22.68 59.82 7.67
N GLY A 160 23.52 60.76 7.25
CA GLY A 160 24.43 60.60 6.15
C GLY A 160 25.51 59.56 6.46
N GLU A 161 25.56 58.53 5.64
CA GLU A 161 26.82 57.88 5.29
C GLU A 161 26.75 57.39 3.84
N ASN A 162 27.83 57.68 3.12
CA ASN A 162 27.95 57.57 1.67
C ASN A 162 27.96 56.08 1.25
N GLY A 163 26.79 55.54 0.88
CA GLY A 163 26.60 54.13 0.53
C GLY A 163 26.53 53.90 -0.98
N ASN A 164 27.60 53.33 -1.54
CA ASN A 164 27.74 52.81 -2.91
C ASN A 164 26.49 52.02 -3.37
N GLY A 165 25.73 52.57 -4.33
CA GLY A 165 24.49 51.99 -4.84
C GLY A 165 24.73 50.75 -5.71
N GLY A 166 24.67 49.56 -5.09
CA GLY A 166 24.58 48.29 -5.80
C GLY A 166 23.12 47.91 -6.06
N THR A 167 22.82 47.40 -7.25
CA THR A 167 21.49 46.85 -7.57
C THR A 167 21.35 45.47 -6.94
N GLU A 168 20.36 45.29 -6.05
CA GLU A 168 19.98 43.99 -5.47
C GLU A 168 19.08 43.22 -6.44
N GLU A 169 19.47 42.01 -6.81
CA GLU A 169 18.67 41.11 -7.65
C GLU A 169 18.19 39.91 -6.82
N THR A 170 16.89 39.63 -6.83
CA THR A 170 16.31 38.51 -6.06
C THR A 170 16.47 37.21 -6.85
N VAL A 171 17.15 36.24 -6.26
CA VAL A 171 17.44 34.93 -6.86
C VAL A 171 16.34 33.92 -6.53
N GLY A 172 15.70 34.04 -5.37
CA GLY A 172 14.64 33.14 -4.95
C GLY A 172 13.87 33.64 -3.73
N VAL A 173 12.63 33.19 -3.58
CA VAL A 173 11.77 33.47 -2.42
C VAL A 173 11.24 32.14 -1.89
N PHE A 174 11.40 31.88 -0.60
CA PHE A 174 10.90 30.67 0.04
C PHE A 174 10.35 30.97 1.44
N ASN A 175 9.45 30.10 1.89
CA ASN A 175 8.88 30.16 3.24
C ASN A 175 9.70 29.28 4.18
N ARG A 176 10.05 29.82 5.34
CA ARG A 176 10.68 29.10 6.43
C ARG A 176 9.75 29.14 7.64
N ILE A 177 9.54 28.00 8.30
CA ILE A 177 8.84 27.97 9.58
C ILE A 177 9.73 28.67 10.61
N ALA A 178 9.20 29.69 11.26
CA ALA A 178 9.86 30.43 12.33
C ALA A 178 9.57 29.85 13.70
N LYS A 179 8.33 29.38 13.93
CA LYS A 179 7.94 28.67 15.15
C LYS A 179 6.76 27.73 14.87
N LEU A 180 6.77 26.56 15.50
CA LEU A 180 5.69 25.57 15.44
C LEU A 180 5.30 25.15 16.85
N MET A 181 4.01 25.24 17.19
CA MET A 181 3.47 24.79 18.46
C MET A 181 2.35 23.79 18.20
N VAL A 182 2.43 22.62 18.82
CA VAL A 182 1.38 21.60 18.76
C VAL A 182 0.82 21.38 20.15
N THR A 183 -0.49 21.54 20.29
CA THR A 183 -1.22 21.20 21.51
C THR A 183 -2.09 19.98 21.24
N LEU A 184 -1.89 18.93 22.03
CA LEU A 184 -2.62 17.68 21.93
C LEU A 184 -3.36 17.43 23.24
N ALA A 185 -4.69 17.52 23.23
CA ALA A 185 -5.52 17.14 24.36
C ALA A 185 -6.00 15.69 24.19
N VAL A 186 -5.78 14.85 25.19
CA VAL A 186 -6.09 13.42 25.15
C VAL A 186 -6.83 12.96 26.40
N GLU A 187 -7.53 11.83 26.32
CA GLU A 187 -8.32 11.31 27.43
C GLU A 187 -7.42 10.89 28.62
N GLU A 188 -7.88 11.12 29.85
CA GLU A 188 -7.12 10.81 31.07
C GLU A 188 -6.79 9.32 31.24
N SER A 189 -7.56 8.44 30.59
CA SER A 189 -7.39 6.98 30.61
C SER A 189 -6.15 6.47 29.87
N ILE A 190 -5.41 7.32 29.18
CA ILE A 190 -4.23 6.94 28.38
C ILE A 190 -3.03 6.59 29.28
N LYS A 191 -2.42 5.43 29.00
CA LYS A 191 -1.24 4.90 29.70
C LYS A 191 0.02 5.76 29.42
N PRO A 192 1.01 5.81 30.33
CA PRO A 192 2.23 6.59 30.12
C PRO A 192 3.04 6.17 28.88
N GLU A 193 3.00 4.89 28.51
CA GLU A 193 3.63 4.38 27.28
C GLU A 193 2.99 4.95 26.02
N GLN A 194 1.66 5.07 26.02
CA GLN A 194 0.90 5.64 24.90
C GLN A 194 1.17 7.15 24.79
N GLU A 195 1.32 7.86 25.91
CA GLU A 195 1.70 9.27 25.92
C GLU A 195 3.10 9.49 25.33
N LEU A 196 4.07 8.64 25.68
CA LEU A 196 5.43 8.70 25.12
C LEU A 196 5.42 8.42 23.61
N PHE A 197 4.61 7.46 23.17
CA PHE A 197 4.42 7.18 21.74
C PHE A 197 3.82 8.39 21.01
N LEU A 198 2.75 8.98 21.53
CA LEU A 198 2.12 10.17 20.94
C LEU A 198 3.10 11.34 20.85
N ARG A 199 3.95 11.52 21.88
CA ARG A 199 5.02 12.51 21.85
C ARG A 199 5.98 12.25 20.68
N ASN A 200 6.52 11.04 20.57
CA ASN A 200 7.44 10.69 19.50
C ASN A 200 6.80 10.82 18.11
N LEU A 201 5.54 10.38 17.98
CA LEU A 201 4.77 10.50 16.74
C LEU A 201 4.66 11.95 16.29
N VAL A 202 4.25 12.86 17.19
CA VAL A 202 4.09 14.29 16.86
C VAL A 202 5.44 14.93 16.55
N TYR A 203 6.50 14.62 17.31
CA TYR A 203 7.85 15.12 17.04
C TYR A 203 8.35 14.75 15.64
N GLN A 204 8.13 13.50 15.23
CA GLN A 204 8.54 13.03 13.90
C GLN A 204 7.65 13.60 12.79
N LYS A 205 6.33 13.55 12.96
CA LYS A 205 5.37 13.91 11.90
C LYS A 205 5.26 15.41 11.66
N ALA A 206 5.31 16.21 12.72
CA ALA A 206 5.31 17.66 12.59
C ALA A 206 6.72 18.25 12.37
N ALA A 207 7.75 17.40 12.35
CA ALA A 207 9.16 17.81 12.27
C ALA A 207 9.51 18.92 13.26
N LEU A 208 9.12 18.72 14.53
CA LEU A 208 9.37 19.69 15.60
C LEU A 208 10.87 19.82 15.84
N ASN A 209 11.32 21.05 15.95
CA ASN A 209 12.72 21.39 16.18
C ASN A 209 12.85 22.26 17.42
N ASP A 210 13.35 21.68 18.51
CA ASP A 210 13.56 22.38 19.79
C ASP A 210 14.52 23.57 19.63
N LEU A 211 15.49 23.51 18.72
CA LEU A 211 16.43 24.60 18.43
C LEU A 211 15.76 25.79 17.72
N ARG A 212 14.63 25.56 17.04
CA ARG A 212 13.77 26.62 16.47
C ARG A 212 12.85 27.25 17.54
N GLY A 213 12.75 26.64 18.72
CA GLY A 213 11.81 27.02 19.75
C GLY A 213 10.40 26.48 19.50
N ASP A 214 10.31 25.33 18.81
CA ASP A 214 9.05 24.60 18.66
C ASP A 214 8.64 23.92 19.97
N GLU A 215 7.34 23.76 20.16
CA GLU A 215 6.80 23.27 21.43
C GLU A 215 5.69 22.23 21.22
N LEU A 216 5.74 21.14 22.00
CA LEU A 216 4.66 20.16 22.10
C LEU A 216 4.08 20.12 23.51
N LYS A 217 2.79 20.44 23.63
CA LYS A 217 2.04 20.36 24.87
C LYS A 217 0.99 19.26 24.80
N ILE A 218 1.16 18.21 25.61
CA ILE A 218 0.15 17.15 25.77
C ILE A 218 -0.64 17.43 27.05
N ILE A 219 -1.96 17.50 26.95
CA ILE A 219 -2.88 17.80 28.06
C ILE A 219 -3.81 16.59 28.24
N LYS A 220 -3.87 16.05 29.46
CA LYS A 220 -4.85 15.01 29.80
C LYS A 220 -6.16 15.67 30.25
N THR A 221 -7.29 15.23 29.69
CA THR A 221 -8.60 15.81 29.96
C THR A 221 -9.71 14.76 29.97
N GLN A 222 -10.83 15.06 30.62
CA GLN A 222 -12.03 14.24 30.61
C GLN A 222 -13.01 14.82 29.59
N PHE A 223 -13.32 14.07 28.54
CA PHE A 223 -14.30 14.48 27.55
C PHE A 223 -15.70 14.06 28.06
N SER A 224 -16.65 14.98 28.18
CA SER A 224 -18.02 14.66 28.60
C SER A 224 -18.76 13.90 27.49
N SER A 225 -19.48 12.83 27.81
CA SER A 225 -20.47 12.22 26.91
C SER A 225 -21.84 12.84 27.18
N LEU A 226 -22.47 13.42 26.16
CA LEU A 226 -23.88 13.81 26.26
C LEU A 226 -24.72 12.52 26.43
N PRO A 227 -25.78 12.53 27.26
CA PRO A 227 -26.66 11.37 27.38
C PRO A 227 -27.39 11.18 26.05
N ILE A 228 -27.06 10.10 25.34
CA ILE A 228 -27.79 9.67 24.15
C ILE A 228 -29.10 9.03 24.64
N SER A 229 -30.24 9.55 24.17
CA SER A 229 -31.56 8.97 24.46
C SER A 229 -31.64 7.55 23.89
N GLU A 230 -32.27 6.64 24.63
CA GLU A 230 -32.45 5.22 24.22
C GLU A 230 -33.18 5.08 22.87
N GLU A 231 -33.94 6.10 22.43
CA GLU A 231 -34.61 6.14 21.12
C GLU A 231 -33.66 6.23 19.91
N ASP A 232 -32.43 6.74 20.08
CA ASP A 232 -31.47 6.90 18.98
C ASP A 232 -30.58 5.65 18.78
N LYS A 233 -30.49 4.78 19.80
CA LYS A 233 -29.78 3.49 19.70
C LYS A 233 -30.52 2.49 18.82
N GLU A 234 -31.85 2.49 18.86
CA GLU A 234 -32.68 1.55 18.09
C GLU A 234 -32.67 1.83 16.58
N LYS A 235 -32.44 3.08 16.15
CA LYS A 235 -32.47 3.47 14.72
C LYS A 235 -31.17 3.16 13.97
N MET A 236 -30.06 2.92 14.68
CA MET A 236 -28.78 2.57 14.05
C MET A 236 -28.56 1.06 13.89
N ALA A 237 -29.45 0.21 14.44
CA ALA A 237 -29.34 -1.24 14.37
C ALA A 237 -30.12 -1.84 13.17
N SER A 238 -29.53 -1.71 11.98
CA SER A 238 -29.68 -2.57 10.78
C SER A 238 -31.01 -2.56 9.99
N PRO A 239 -30.94 -2.78 8.65
CA PRO A 239 -31.22 -4.13 8.18
C PRO A 239 -30.37 -4.51 6.95
N PHE A 240 -29.37 -5.38 7.09
CA PHE A 240 -28.93 -6.30 6.02
C PHE A 240 -27.90 -7.25 6.63
N LEU A 241 -28.34 -8.49 6.86
CA LEU A 241 -27.64 -9.77 6.71
C LEU A 241 -28.33 -10.81 7.62
N ASP A 242 -29.29 -11.55 7.04
CA ASP A 242 -29.48 -12.94 7.42
C ASP A 242 -28.22 -13.70 6.98
N GLU A 243 -27.59 -14.45 7.89
CA GLU A 243 -27.52 -15.92 7.85
C GLU A 243 -26.51 -16.47 8.90
N GLN A 244 -27.04 -17.27 9.84
CA GLN A 244 -26.38 -18.30 10.67
C GLN A 244 -25.31 -17.92 11.73
N ALA A 245 -25.70 -17.99 13.02
CA ALA A 245 -25.01 -18.74 14.08
C ALA A 245 -25.78 -18.72 15.42
N PRO A 246 -26.32 -19.85 15.94
CA PRO A 246 -27.03 -19.89 17.22
C PRO A 246 -26.08 -20.22 18.39
N ALA A 247 -25.02 -19.44 18.58
CA ALA A 247 -23.99 -19.76 19.60
C ALA A 247 -23.66 -18.63 20.60
N GLN A 248 -24.27 -17.45 20.47
CA GLN A 248 -23.96 -16.32 21.36
C GLN A 248 -24.93 -16.13 22.54
N SER A 249 -26.18 -16.61 22.47
CA SER A 249 -27.14 -16.37 23.56
C SER A 249 -26.96 -17.28 24.79
N TRP A 250 -26.38 -18.47 24.63
CA TRP A 250 -26.22 -19.42 25.75
C TRP A 250 -25.06 -19.04 26.70
N MET A 251 -24.02 -18.38 26.20
CA MET A 251 -22.89 -17.97 27.06
C MET A 251 -23.21 -16.75 27.92
N ASP A 252 -24.05 -15.83 27.46
CA ASP A 252 -24.40 -14.62 28.22
C ASP A 252 -25.28 -14.92 29.44
N GLU A 253 -26.18 -15.92 29.37
CA GLU A 253 -27.02 -16.30 30.51
C GLU A 253 -26.27 -17.14 31.57
N ASN A 254 -25.29 -17.94 31.14
CA ASN A 254 -24.63 -18.92 32.02
C ASN A 254 -23.24 -18.51 32.51
N PHE A 255 -22.70 -17.35 32.09
CA PHE A 255 -21.35 -16.89 32.44
C PHE A 255 -21.13 -16.80 33.96
N ASN A 256 -22.09 -16.26 34.70
CA ASN A 256 -22.00 -16.12 36.16
C ASN A 256 -21.99 -17.48 36.89
N ALA A 257 -22.72 -18.47 36.37
CA ALA A 257 -22.73 -19.82 36.92
C ALA A 257 -21.39 -20.54 36.67
N LEU A 258 -20.78 -20.31 35.50
CA LEU A 258 -19.48 -20.87 35.12
C LEU A 258 -18.34 -20.25 35.96
N LEU A 259 -18.42 -18.94 36.23
CA LEU A 259 -17.48 -18.22 37.10
C LEU A 259 -17.54 -18.69 38.56
N LEU A 260 -18.75 -18.92 39.09
CA LEU A 260 -18.95 -19.47 40.43
C LEU A 260 -18.46 -20.93 40.52
N GLY A 261 -18.70 -21.73 39.48
CA GLY A 261 -18.19 -23.10 39.39
C GLY A 261 -16.67 -23.15 39.41
N LEU A 262 -16.01 -22.27 38.65
CA LEU A 262 -14.55 -22.19 38.57
C LEU A 262 -13.93 -21.70 39.89
N LEU A 263 -14.58 -20.75 40.57
CA LEU A 263 -14.20 -20.31 41.92
C LEU A 263 -14.31 -21.46 42.96
N SER A 264 -15.36 -22.29 42.88
CA SER A 264 -15.51 -23.44 43.78
C SER A 264 -14.41 -24.51 43.57
N LEU A 265 -14.01 -24.71 42.31
CA LEU A 265 -12.98 -25.67 41.93
C LEU A 265 -11.58 -25.21 42.38
N LEU A 266 -11.31 -23.91 42.29
CA LEU A 266 -10.09 -23.29 42.81
C LEU A 266 -10.02 -23.37 44.33
N ALA A 267 -11.15 -23.17 45.03
CA ALA A 267 -11.22 -23.35 46.49
C ALA A 267 -10.97 -24.81 46.91
N LEU A 268 -11.53 -25.78 46.19
CA LEU A 268 -11.27 -27.22 46.43
C LEU A 268 -9.81 -27.61 46.19
N LEU A 269 -9.16 -27.03 45.18
CA LEU A 269 -7.75 -27.24 44.89
C LEU A 269 -6.87 -26.67 46.02
N LEU A 270 -7.23 -25.50 46.56
CA LEU A 270 -6.56 -24.89 47.70
C LEU A 270 -6.68 -25.75 48.97
N ILE A 271 -7.88 -26.30 49.22
CA ILE A 271 -8.13 -27.21 50.34
C ILE A 271 -7.33 -28.52 50.17
N SER A 272 -7.24 -29.06 48.95
CA SER A 272 -6.42 -30.23 48.61
C SER A 272 -4.93 -30.01 48.93
N LEU A 273 -4.38 -28.84 48.54
CA LEU A 273 -3.00 -28.46 48.84
C LEU A 273 -2.72 -28.34 50.36
N ILE A 274 -3.69 -27.82 51.12
CA ILE A 274 -3.58 -27.70 52.59
C ILE A 274 -3.60 -29.09 53.26
N ILE A 275 -4.41 -30.03 52.75
CA ILE A 275 -4.47 -31.41 53.24
C ILE A 275 -3.16 -32.16 52.94
N LEU A 276 -2.55 -31.93 51.76
CA LEU A 276 -1.25 -32.47 51.40
C LEU A 276 -0.12 -31.90 52.28
N SER A 277 -0.23 -30.64 52.71
CA SER A 277 0.75 -30.00 53.59
C SER A 277 0.73 -30.49 55.04
N LEU A 278 -0.32 -31.20 55.49
CA LEU A 278 -0.50 -31.58 56.91
C LEU A 278 -0.27 -33.08 57.21
N ARG A 279 0.25 -33.87 56.26
CA ARG A 279 0.60 -35.29 56.51
C ARG A 279 2.05 -35.43 57.03
N LYS A 280 2.15 -35.61 58.35
CA LYS A 280 3.34 -35.81 59.23
C LYS A 280 4.15 -37.10 58.97
N LYS A 281 5.49 -37.04 59.23
CA LYS A 281 6.36 -37.90 60.12
C LYS A 281 7.84 -37.85 59.67
N GLN A 282 8.92 -38.02 60.44
CA GLN A 282 9.39 -37.78 61.83
C GLN A 282 10.91 -38.25 61.87
N PRO A 283 11.77 -37.79 62.81
CA PRO A 283 13.26 -38.00 62.88
C PRO A 283 13.64 -39.24 63.79
N PRO A 284 14.88 -39.51 64.36
CA PRO A 284 16.16 -38.74 64.52
C PRO A 284 17.54 -39.49 64.55
N LYS A 285 18.68 -38.74 64.70
CA LYS A 285 19.85 -38.88 65.64
C LYS A 285 21.19 -38.29 65.07
N GLU A 286 21.79 -37.25 65.68
CA GLU A 286 22.93 -37.20 66.67
C GLU A 286 24.27 -37.70 66.09
N ASP A 287 25.46 -37.04 66.13
CA ASP A 287 26.17 -36.17 67.10
C ASP A 287 27.20 -35.23 66.38
N SER A 288 27.32 -33.93 66.70
CA SER A 288 28.20 -33.23 67.70
C SER A 288 29.63 -32.87 67.21
N ASN A 289 29.88 -31.58 66.91
CA ASN A 289 30.73 -30.59 67.64
C ASN A 289 32.17 -30.49 67.04
N ILE A 290 32.89 -29.36 66.93
CA ILE A 290 33.25 -28.31 67.92
C ILE A 290 33.79 -27.02 67.21
N ALA A 291 33.37 -25.86 67.74
CA ALA A 291 34.01 -24.52 67.89
C ALA A 291 34.58 -23.67 66.72
N ALA A 292 34.19 -22.38 66.79
CA ALA A 292 34.83 -21.15 66.26
C ALA A 292 36.18 -20.85 66.98
N PRO A 293 36.98 -19.77 66.70
CA PRO A 293 36.66 -18.52 65.99
C PRO A 293 37.78 -17.79 65.18
N LEU A 294 37.37 -16.71 64.48
CA LEU A 294 37.99 -15.38 64.23
C LEU A 294 39.51 -15.16 63.94
N LYS A 295 39.70 -14.38 62.85
CA LYS A 295 40.54 -13.16 62.65
C LYS A 295 42.02 -13.24 62.18
N SER A 296 42.28 -12.29 61.25
CA SER A 296 43.53 -11.61 60.84
C SER A 296 44.65 -12.50 60.29
N GLU A 297 45.53 -12.10 59.38
CA GLU A 297 46.10 -10.83 58.95
C GLU A 297 46.76 -11.08 57.58
N ALA A 298 46.82 -10.06 56.70
CA ALA A 298 47.91 -9.96 55.71
C ALA A 298 49.15 -9.40 56.46
N PRO A 299 50.42 -9.62 56.03
CA PRO A 299 50.90 -9.05 54.76
C PRO A 299 52.03 -9.83 54.04
N SER A 300 52.28 -9.42 52.77
CA SER A 300 53.54 -9.37 51.99
C SER A 300 54.80 -10.03 52.56
N GLU A 301 55.71 -10.68 51.85
CA GLU A 301 56.17 -10.58 50.46
C GLU A 301 57.27 -11.65 50.27
N SER A 302 57.37 -12.30 49.12
CA SER A 302 58.63 -12.42 48.34
C SER A 302 58.54 -13.53 47.28
N PHE A 303 59.17 -13.21 46.15
CA PHE A 303 59.08 -13.84 44.84
C PHE A 303 59.69 -15.25 44.75
N SER A 304 59.08 -16.11 43.94
CA SER A 304 59.80 -17.04 43.06
C SER A 304 58.97 -17.34 41.80
N LEU A 305 59.66 -17.36 40.67
CA LEU A 305 59.13 -17.36 39.31
C LEU A 305 58.59 -18.72 38.84
N ASN A 306 57.48 -18.63 38.12
CA ASN A 306 57.05 -19.41 36.95
C ASN A 306 56.74 -20.91 37.08
N GLU A 307 55.48 -21.19 37.45
CA GLU A 307 54.62 -22.10 36.68
C GLU A 307 53.74 -21.26 35.73
N PRO A 308 53.40 -21.74 34.52
CA PRO A 308 52.51 -21.01 33.63
C PRO A 308 51.12 -20.91 34.27
N GLN A 309 50.75 -19.71 34.72
CA GLN A 309 49.40 -19.45 35.21
C GLN A 309 48.41 -19.65 34.07
N GLU A 310 47.44 -20.53 34.31
CA GLU A 310 46.22 -20.63 33.50
C GLU A 310 45.61 -19.24 33.33
N PRO A 311 45.07 -18.91 32.15
CA PRO A 311 44.44 -17.62 31.95
C PRO A 311 43.25 -17.46 32.90
N ASP A 312 43.10 -16.28 33.51
CA ASP A 312 41.99 -15.94 34.39
C ASP A 312 40.65 -16.05 33.62
N ASN A 313 39.96 -17.19 33.76
CA ASN A 313 38.69 -17.52 33.08
C ASN A 313 37.65 -16.40 33.24
N LYS A 314 37.70 -15.66 34.36
CA LYS A 314 36.81 -14.53 34.64
C LYS A 314 37.06 -13.34 33.71
N GLN A 315 38.32 -13.06 33.37
CA GLN A 315 38.66 -11.99 32.42
C GLN A 315 38.23 -12.34 31.00
N ILE A 316 38.44 -13.59 30.59
CA ILE A 316 38.01 -14.07 29.29
C ILE A 316 36.47 -14.03 29.18
N LEU A 317 35.75 -14.42 30.25
CA LEU A 317 34.29 -14.33 30.30
C LEU A 317 33.80 -12.89 30.12
N GLN A 318 34.40 -11.91 30.82
CA GLN A 318 34.01 -10.50 30.68
C GLN A 318 34.33 -9.96 29.29
N LYS A 319 35.46 -10.35 28.69
CA LYS A 319 35.80 -9.98 27.32
C LYS A 319 34.77 -10.54 26.32
N THR A 320 34.42 -11.82 26.48
CA THR A 320 33.47 -12.51 25.60
C THR A 320 32.06 -11.94 25.74
N ARG A 321 31.65 -11.62 26.96
CA ARG A 321 30.42 -10.89 27.24
C ARG A 321 30.38 -9.55 26.49
N GLN A 322 31.45 -8.77 26.53
CA GLN A 322 31.52 -7.49 25.82
C GLN A 322 31.47 -7.66 24.30
N GLU A 323 32.09 -8.71 23.77
CA GLU A 323 32.06 -9.05 22.34
C GLU A 323 30.64 -9.47 21.90
N ILE A 324 29.95 -10.30 22.68
CA ILE A 324 28.53 -10.65 22.45
C ILE A 324 27.65 -9.40 22.45
N ILE A 325 27.86 -8.47 23.40
CA ILE A 325 27.13 -7.19 23.42
C ILE A 325 27.40 -6.38 22.16
N SER A 326 28.68 -6.28 21.75
CA SER A 326 29.05 -5.53 20.54
C SER A 326 28.45 -6.13 19.27
N LEU A 327 28.41 -7.45 19.15
CA LEU A 327 27.77 -8.16 18.05
C LEU A 327 26.25 -7.99 18.09
N GLY A 328 25.63 -8.03 19.28
CA GLY A 328 24.20 -7.79 19.46
C GLY A 328 23.77 -6.40 19.00
N LEU A 329 24.61 -5.39 19.21
CA LEU A 329 24.36 -4.02 18.78
C LEU A 329 24.69 -3.80 17.29
N GLY A 330 25.74 -4.44 16.78
CA GLY A 330 26.17 -4.28 15.38
C GLY A 330 25.40 -5.13 14.38
N GLN A 331 24.96 -6.33 14.79
CA GLN A 331 24.32 -7.33 13.93
C GLN A 331 23.13 -8.01 14.65
N PRO A 332 22.09 -7.26 15.03
CA PRO A 332 21.00 -7.76 15.86
C PRO A 332 20.23 -8.93 15.20
N GLN A 333 20.14 -8.97 13.87
CA GLN A 333 19.44 -10.04 13.15
C GLN A 333 20.16 -11.40 13.26
N HIS A 334 21.49 -11.42 13.07
CA HIS A 334 22.27 -12.65 13.18
C HIS A 334 22.28 -13.16 14.63
N VAL A 335 22.47 -12.24 15.59
CA VAL A 335 22.51 -12.57 17.01
C VAL A 335 21.15 -13.09 17.51
N GLN A 336 20.05 -12.48 17.09
CA GLN A 336 18.70 -12.97 17.38
C GLN A 336 18.47 -14.34 16.74
N GLY A 337 18.81 -14.53 15.46
CA GLY A 337 18.61 -15.80 14.76
C GLY A 337 19.38 -16.96 15.40
N THR A 338 20.60 -16.74 15.89
CA THR A 338 21.35 -17.76 16.62
C THR A 338 20.69 -18.11 17.96
N MET A 339 20.14 -17.12 18.67
CA MET A 339 19.38 -17.38 19.91
C MET A 339 18.09 -18.15 19.63
N ASP A 340 17.38 -17.84 18.54
CA ASP A 340 16.15 -18.54 18.16
C ASP A 340 16.44 -20.02 17.81
N GLN A 341 17.53 -20.28 17.08
CA GLN A 341 18.00 -21.64 16.78
C GLN A 341 18.37 -22.42 18.04
N LEU A 342 18.99 -21.75 19.01
CA LEU A 342 19.37 -22.33 20.29
C LEU A 342 18.12 -22.67 21.11
N LEU A 343 17.14 -21.78 21.18
CA LEU A 343 15.89 -21.99 21.92
C LEU A 343 14.92 -22.98 21.24
N ALA A 344 15.09 -23.25 19.96
CA ALA A 344 14.35 -24.30 19.26
C ALA A 344 14.77 -25.72 19.69
N GLN A 345 15.95 -25.87 20.33
CA GLN A 345 16.47 -27.16 20.80
C GLN A 345 16.37 -27.23 22.33
N GLU A 346 15.54 -28.13 22.86
CA GLU A 346 15.37 -28.28 24.32
C GLU A 346 16.69 -28.59 25.05
N GLU A 347 17.58 -29.35 24.42
CA GLU A 347 18.92 -29.69 24.95
C GLU A 347 19.83 -28.48 25.14
N LYS A 348 19.53 -27.34 24.48
CA LYS A 348 20.35 -26.12 24.51
C LYS A 348 19.81 -25.05 25.45
N ILE A 349 18.69 -25.28 26.12
CA ILE A 349 18.15 -24.40 27.17
C ILE A 349 19.17 -24.07 28.28
N PRO A 350 20.02 -25.00 28.76
CA PRO A 350 21.07 -24.69 29.75
C PRO A 350 22.04 -23.59 29.29
N MET A 351 22.40 -23.63 28.01
CA MET A 351 23.28 -22.62 27.40
C MET A 351 22.62 -21.25 27.35
N ALA A 352 21.33 -21.17 27.03
CA ALA A 352 20.54 -19.93 27.10
C ALA A 352 20.45 -19.38 28.53
N ALA A 353 20.32 -20.27 29.52
CA ALA A 353 20.32 -19.92 30.94
C ALA A 353 21.66 -19.32 31.40
N SER A 354 22.78 -19.90 30.98
CA SER A 354 24.13 -19.36 31.20
C SER A 354 24.29 -17.96 30.59
N ILE A 355 23.86 -17.76 29.33
CA ILE A 355 23.90 -16.45 28.66
C ILE A 355 23.02 -15.42 29.39
N TYR A 356 21.81 -15.81 29.80
CA TYR A 356 20.90 -14.96 30.57
C TYR A 356 21.51 -14.53 31.91
N LYS A 357 22.21 -15.45 32.59
CA LYS A 357 22.89 -15.19 33.87
C LYS A 357 24.06 -14.22 33.70
N VAL A 358 24.87 -14.38 32.65
CA VAL A 358 26.06 -13.55 32.37
C VAL A 358 25.69 -12.15 31.86
N LEU A 359 24.68 -12.02 31.00
CA LEU A 359 24.24 -10.72 30.48
C LEU A 359 23.36 -9.96 31.48
N GLY A 360 22.51 -10.67 32.20
CA GLY A 360 21.47 -10.10 33.08
C GLY A 360 20.21 -9.70 32.31
N ARG A 361 19.09 -9.57 33.03
CA ARG A 361 17.74 -9.41 32.47
C ARG A 361 17.59 -8.28 31.45
N SER A 362 18.12 -7.10 31.77
CA SER A 362 17.96 -5.89 30.94
C SER A 362 18.73 -6.00 29.63
N LEU A 363 20.01 -6.39 29.69
CA LEU A 363 20.85 -6.57 28.51
C LEU A 363 20.39 -7.75 27.67
N PHE A 364 19.98 -8.85 28.30
CA PHE A 364 19.41 -9.99 27.58
C PHE A 364 18.15 -9.59 26.79
N ARG A 365 17.22 -8.85 27.41
CA ARG A 365 16.01 -8.36 26.71
C ARG A 365 16.32 -7.32 25.63
N SER A 366 17.40 -6.55 25.80
CA SER A 366 17.83 -5.58 24.80
C SER A 366 18.51 -6.22 23.59
N ILE A 367 19.29 -7.27 23.79
CA ILE A 367 20.02 -7.98 22.72
C ILE A 367 19.11 -9.00 22.04
N PHE A 368 18.19 -9.62 22.79
CA PHE A 368 17.27 -10.64 22.32
C PHE A 368 15.79 -10.24 22.52
N PRO A 369 15.30 -9.20 21.81
CA PRO A 369 13.95 -8.69 22.01
C PRO A 369 12.84 -9.68 21.63
N ASN A 370 13.11 -10.60 20.69
CA ASN A 370 12.08 -11.50 20.15
C ASN A 370 11.96 -12.84 20.91
N VAL A 371 12.66 -13.00 22.04
CA VAL A 371 12.49 -14.20 22.88
C VAL A 371 11.09 -14.18 23.49
N GLU A 372 10.27 -15.17 23.10
CA GLU A 372 8.88 -15.29 23.51
C GLU A 372 8.76 -15.50 25.02
N GLN A 373 7.58 -15.21 25.57
CA GLN A 373 7.35 -15.36 27.01
C GLN A 373 7.46 -16.82 27.47
N LEU A 374 7.03 -17.77 26.64
CA LEU A 374 7.14 -19.21 26.93
C LEU A 374 8.61 -19.68 26.94
N GLN A 375 9.41 -19.22 25.98
CA GLN A 375 10.84 -19.52 25.93
C GLN A 375 11.59 -18.88 27.11
N LEU A 376 11.24 -17.66 27.52
CA LEU A 376 11.81 -17.10 28.73
C LEU A 376 11.42 -17.92 29.97
N GLN A 377 10.18 -18.42 30.02
CA GLN A 377 9.72 -19.27 31.12
C GLN A 377 10.51 -20.56 31.23
N SER A 378 10.86 -21.21 30.11
CA SER A 378 11.69 -22.43 30.12
C SER A 378 13.12 -22.16 30.59
N ILE A 379 13.74 -21.05 30.15
CA ILE A 379 15.05 -20.60 30.64
C ILE A 379 15.01 -20.36 32.16
N MET A 380 13.97 -19.67 32.64
CA MET A 380 13.82 -19.35 34.06
C MET A 380 13.53 -20.59 34.92
N ALA A 381 12.74 -21.54 34.40
CA ALA A 381 12.50 -22.81 35.06
C ALA A 381 13.82 -23.60 35.22
N HIS A 382 14.62 -23.66 34.15
CA HIS A 382 15.92 -24.32 34.20
C HIS A 382 16.88 -23.63 35.19
N LEU A 383 16.93 -22.30 35.21
CA LEU A 383 17.73 -21.55 36.19
C LEU A 383 17.33 -21.78 37.65
N ALA A 384 16.04 -22.07 37.89
CA ALA A 384 15.53 -22.35 39.23
C ALA A 384 15.86 -23.78 39.68
N ASP A 385 15.79 -24.74 38.77
CA ASP A 385 16.05 -26.16 39.05
C ASP A 385 17.57 -26.46 39.08
N GLN A 386 18.34 -25.91 38.14
CA GLN A 386 19.78 -26.16 37.95
C GLN A 386 20.51 -24.87 37.55
N PRO A 387 20.89 -24.01 38.52
CA PRO A 387 21.66 -22.81 38.21
C PRO A 387 23.07 -23.20 37.72
N PRO A 388 23.56 -22.62 36.61
CA PRO A 388 24.88 -22.96 36.07
C PRO A 388 25.98 -22.43 36.99
N ASP A 389 27.01 -23.24 37.22
CA ASP A 389 28.22 -22.86 37.96
C ASP A 389 29.13 -21.95 37.10
N GLU A 390 30.23 -21.44 37.68
CA GLU A 390 31.10 -20.48 37.00
C GLU A 390 31.79 -21.08 35.77
N ASP A 391 32.12 -22.37 35.81
CA ASP A 391 32.76 -23.08 34.70
C ASP A 391 31.78 -23.36 33.55
N GLN A 392 30.54 -23.77 33.87
CA GLN A 392 29.49 -23.94 32.86
C GLN A 392 29.12 -22.60 32.21
N GLN A 393 29.02 -21.52 33.00
CA GLN A 393 28.80 -20.17 32.47
C GLN A 393 29.90 -19.75 31.50
N PHE A 394 31.15 -20.05 31.84
CA PHE A 394 32.29 -19.77 30.98
C PHE A 394 32.20 -20.53 29.67
N GLN A 395 32.05 -21.85 29.74
CA GLN A 395 32.00 -22.72 28.57
C GLN A 395 30.83 -22.39 27.64
N ASP A 396 29.61 -22.28 28.18
CA ASP A 396 28.42 -21.97 27.39
C ASP A 396 28.51 -20.60 26.71
N THR A 397 29.10 -19.61 27.39
CA THR A 397 29.27 -18.27 26.82
C THR A 397 30.30 -18.27 25.69
N GLN A 398 31.38 -19.06 25.81
CA GLN A 398 32.36 -19.25 24.73
C GLN A 398 31.74 -19.97 23.54
N ASP A 399 31.03 -21.07 23.78
CA ASP A 399 30.40 -21.86 22.73
C ASP A 399 29.37 -21.00 21.97
N PHE A 400 28.60 -20.18 22.68
CA PHE A 400 27.65 -19.26 22.06
C PHE A 400 28.35 -18.21 21.20
N TYR A 401 29.44 -17.65 21.70
CA TYR A 401 30.21 -16.68 20.96
C TYR A 401 30.82 -17.29 19.68
N GLN A 402 31.30 -18.53 19.73
CA GLN A 402 31.80 -19.24 18.54
C GLN A 402 30.68 -19.51 17.53
N LEU A 403 29.48 -19.89 17.99
CA LEU A 403 28.31 -20.04 17.12
C LEU A 403 27.98 -18.72 16.42
N LEU A 404 28.01 -17.59 17.15
CA LEU A 404 27.80 -16.26 16.57
C LEU A 404 28.85 -15.95 15.50
N GLN A 405 30.14 -16.15 15.81
CA GLN A 405 31.21 -15.90 14.84
C GLN A 405 31.07 -16.77 13.59
N LYS A 406 30.70 -18.04 13.75
CA LYS A 406 30.48 -18.97 12.66
C LYS A 406 29.33 -18.50 11.77
N VAL A 407 28.19 -18.12 12.35
CA VAL A 407 27.04 -17.59 11.61
C VAL A 407 27.42 -16.30 10.87
N VAL A 408 28.17 -15.40 11.51
CA VAL A 408 28.62 -14.15 10.89
C VAL A 408 29.62 -14.38 9.74
N GLN A 409 30.46 -15.42 9.83
CA GLN A 409 31.44 -15.76 8.78
C GLN A 409 30.84 -16.60 7.64
N GLU A 410 29.91 -17.50 7.94
CA GLU A 410 29.28 -18.42 6.97
C GLU A 410 28.07 -17.80 6.27
N THR A 411 27.54 -16.70 6.78
CA THR A 411 26.51 -15.91 6.10
C THR A 411 27.21 -14.78 5.34
N PRO A 412 27.61 -14.96 4.06
CA PRO A 412 27.92 -13.80 3.23
C PRO A 412 26.68 -12.91 3.26
N GLU A 413 26.84 -11.60 3.49
CA GLU A 413 25.74 -10.64 3.52
C GLU A 413 24.67 -11.06 2.52
N VAL A 414 23.52 -11.53 3.02
CA VAL A 414 22.38 -11.75 2.15
C VAL A 414 22.07 -10.36 1.65
N LYS A 415 22.53 -10.06 0.43
CA LYS A 415 22.03 -8.97 -0.39
C LYS A 415 20.57 -9.29 -0.58
N SER A 416 19.73 -8.94 0.40
CA SER A 416 18.30 -8.85 0.18
C SER A 416 18.18 -7.90 -1.00
N HIS A 417 17.76 -8.42 -2.14
CA HIS A 417 17.47 -7.59 -3.30
C HIS A 417 16.11 -6.98 -2.97
N PRO A 418 16.04 -5.73 -2.47
CA PRO A 418 14.81 -5.23 -1.83
C PRO A 418 13.64 -5.20 -2.83
N PHE A 419 13.96 -5.14 -4.12
CA PHE A 419 13.03 -5.14 -5.24
C PHE A 419 12.81 -6.51 -5.92
N GLU A 420 13.26 -7.62 -5.33
CA GLU A 420 13.09 -8.96 -5.92
C GLU A 420 11.62 -9.32 -6.21
N PHE A 421 10.70 -8.80 -5.40
CA PHE A 421 9.26 -9.00 -5.59
C PHE A 421 8.75 -8.49 -6.95
N LEU A 422 9.41 -7.51 -7.57
CA LEU A 422 9.04 -7.00 -8.89
C LEU A 422 9.12 -8.08 -9.97
N GLY A 423 10.03 -9.06 -9.82
CA GLY A 423 10.17 -10.18 -10.77
C GLY A 423 8.96 -11.11 -10.80
N LYS A 424 8.09 -11.04 -9.78
CA LYS A 424 6.85 -11.83 -9.70
C LYS A 424 5.65 -11.12 -10.31
N LEU A 425 5.78 -9.85 -10.68
CA LEU A 425 4.69 -9.01 -11.19
C LEU A 425 4.75 -8.91 -12.72
N ASN A 426 3.57 -8.92 -13.36
CA ASN A 426 3.45 -8.67 -14.80
C ASN A 426 3.48 -7.15 -15.12
N ASP A 427 3.65 -6.79 -16.40
CA ASP A 427 3.77 -5.38 -16.84
C ASP A 427 2.61 -4.48 -16.37
N ALA A 428 1.38 -5.00 -16.28
CA ALA A 428 0.21 -4.24 -15.84
C ALA A 428 0.19 -4.05 -14.33
N GLN A 429 0.57 -5.07 -13.56
CA GLN A 429 0.71 -5.02 -12.11
C GLN A 429 1.81 -4.05 -11.69
N VAL A 430 2.95 -4.06 -12.39
CA VAL A 430 4.03 -3.09 -12.15
C VAL A 430 3.55 -1.67 -12.45
N LEU A 431 2.87 -1.46 -13.57
CA LEU A 431 2.34 -0.14 -13.92
C LEU A 431 1.34 0.38 -12.87
N TYR A 432 0.41 -0.48 -12.42
CA TYR A 432 -0.55 -0.15 -11.37
C TYR A 432 0.14 0.20 -10.05
N LEU A 433 1.19 -0.55 -9.69
CA LEU A 433 1.96 -0.30 -8.47
C LEU A 433 2.62 1.09 -8.47
N ILE A 434 3.14 1.54 -9.62
CA ILE A 434 3.89 2.80 -9.72
C ILE A 434 3.07 3.99 -10.22
N GLN A 435 1.81 3.81 -10.63
CA GLN A 435 1.04 4.85 -11.33
C GLN A 435 0.82 6.13 -10.49
N HIS A 436 0.81 6.04 -9.17
CA HIS A 436 0.63 7.19 -8.28
C HIS A 436 1.95 7.66 -7.64
N GLU A 437 3.07 7.03 -8.00
CA GLU A 437 4.38 7.38 -7.49
C GLU A 437 5.01 8.56 -8.26
N GLU A 438 5.89 9.29 -7.59
CA GLU A 438 6.67 10.37 -8.20
C GLU A 438 7.65 9.84 -9.25
N ALA A 439 7.98 10.67 -10.24
CA ALA A 439 8.82 10.28 -11.38
C ALA A 439 10.16 9.64 -10.96
N ARG A 440 10.75 10.10 -9.86
CA ARG A 440 12.00 9.57 -9.33
C ARG A 440 11.88 8.13 -8.80
N ILE A 441 10.78 7.78 -8.12
CA ILE A 441 10.57 6.39 -7.66
C ILE A 441 10.02 5.50 -8.78
N GLN A 442 9.28 6.06 -9.75
CA GLN A 442 8.97 5.34 -10.99
C GLN A 442 10.26 4.94 -11.73
N ALA A 443 11.19 5.90 -11.87
CA ALA A 443 12.51 5.66 -12.44
C ALA A 443 13.27 4.58 -11.66
N LEU A 444 13.25 4.65 -10.32
CA LEU A 444 13.91 3.68 -9.44
C LEU A 444 13.34 2.27 -9.65
N VAL A 445 12.01 2.12 -9.67
CA VAL A 445 11.37 0.82 -9.91
C VAL A 445 11.72 0.32 -11.31
N THR A 446 11.64 1.16 -12.34
CA THR A 446 12.00 0.76 -13.71
C THR A 446 13.47 0.36 -13.85
N SER A 447 14.39 0.93 -13.06
CA SER A 447 15.80 0.55 -13.08
C SER A 447 16.07 -0.82 -12.46
N GLN A 448 15.15 -1.34 -11.65
CA GLN A 448 15.25 -2.67 -11.03
C GLN A 448 14.60 -3.78 -11.88
N LEU A 449 13.94 -3.43 -12.99
CA LEU A 449 13.34 -4.39 -13.93
C LEU A 449 14.34 -4.81 -15.01
N SER A 450 14.06 -5.92 -15.69
CA SER A 450 14.80 -6.27 -16.92
C SER A 450 14.58 -5.20 -18.00
N ALA A 451 15.59 -4.93 -18.83
CA ALA A 451 15.52 -3.89 -19.86
C ALA A 451 14.29 -4.03 -20.79
N GLN A 452 13.92 -5.26 -21.14
CA GLN A 452 12.73 -5.54 -21.95
C GLN A 452 11.44 -5.17 -21.22
N GLN A 453 11.31 -5.56 -19.95
CA GLN A 453 10.14 -5.26 -19.13
C GLN A 453 10.03 -3.76 -18.83
N ALA A 454 11.15 -3.11 -18.49
CA ALA A 454 11.23 -1.67 -18.27
C ALA A 454 10.74 -0.88 -19.49
N ALA A 455 11.18 -1.24 -20.70
CA ALA A 455 10.71 -0.60 -21.93
C ALA A 455 9.20 -0.76 -22.15
N ARG A 456 8.65 -1.96 -21.91
CA ARG A 456 7.19 -2.21 -22.03
C ARG A 456 6.37 -1.42 -21.01
N VAL A 457 6.84 -1.34 -19.77
CA VAL A 457 6.19 -0.55 -18.70
C VAL A 457 6.27 0.94 -19.03
N LEU A 458 7.45 1.44 -19.41
CA LEU A 458 7.69 2.85 -19.73
C LEU A 458 6.81 3.33 -20.89
N ASN A 459 6.60 2.51 -21.93
CA ASN A 459 5.73 2.83 -23.06
C ASN A 459 4.23 2.91 -22.71
N ARG A 460 3.84 2.42 -21.53
CA ARG A 460 2.45 2.52 -21.03
C ARG A 460 2.25 3.68 -20.06
N ILE A 461 3.31 4.38 -19.66
CA ILE A 461 3.24 5.59 -18.85
C ILE A 461 2.82 6.77 -19.76
N PRO A 462 1.95 7.70 -19.30
CA PRO A 462 1.59 8.88 -20.08
C PRO A 462 2.82 9.70 -20.51
N GLU A 463 2.83 10.16 -21.76
CA GLU A 463 3.98 10.77 -22.44
C GLU A 463 4.65 11.91 -21.66
N GLN A 464 3.85 12.79 -21.04
CA GLN A 464 4.36 13.87 -20.19
C GLN A 464 5.15 13.37 -18.97
N ARG A 465 4.68 12.29 -18.33
CA ARG A 465 5.38 11.69 -17.19
C ARG A 465 6.53 10.81 -17.63
N GLN A 466 6.38 10.12 -18.77
CA GLN A 466 7.42 9.29 -19.36
C GLN A 466 8.73 10.06 -19.56
N ALA A 467 8.66 11.29 -20.08
CA ALA A 467 9.83 12.15 -20.26
C ALA A 467 10.56 12.45 -18.93
N GLN A 468 9.80 12.70 -17.85
CA GLN A 468 10.37 12.94 -16.52
C GLN A 468 11.05 11.70 -15.96
N VAL A 469 10.42 10.52 -16.10
CA VAL A 469 10.98 9.24 -15.66
C VAL A 469 12.29 8.93 -16.41
N ILE A 470 12.36 9.19 -17.71
CA ILE A 470 13.57 9.01 -18.52
C ILE A 470 14.68 9.96 -18.06
N ALA A 471 14.35 11.23 -17.76
CA ALA A 471 15.31 12.21 -17.28
C ALA A 471 15.91 11.78 -15.92
N GLU A 472 15.08 11.31 -14.99
CA GLU A 472 15.51 10.78 -13.68
C GLU A 472 16.39 9.53 -13.83
N LEU A 473 16.02 8.60 -14.72
CA LEU A 473 16.84 7.40 -15.03
C LEU A 473 18.25 7.77 -15.49
N GLY A 474 18.40 8.86 -16.25
CA GLY A 474 19.70 9.35 -16.72
C GLY A 474 20.53 10.09 -15.67
N GLN A 475 19.93 10.49 -14.55
CA GLN A 475 20.57 11.29 -13.49
C GLN A 475 20.85 10.48 -12.21
N PHE A 476 20.63 9.16 -12.22
CA PHE A 476 20.89 8.33 -11.05
C PHE A 476 22.38 8.20 -10.74
N GLU A 477 22.82 8.89 -9.68
CA GLU A 477 24.18 8.78 -9.16
C GLU A 477 24.26 7.84 -7.94
N THR A 478 23.51 8.11 -6.86
CA THR A 478 23.46 7.25 -5.65
C THR A 478 22.19 7.50 -4.82
N PHE A 479 21.73 6.47 -4.09
CA PHE A 479 20.68 6.58 -3.08
C PHE A 479 21.20 6.09 -1.72
N PRO A 480 20.80 6.73 -0.60
CA PRO A 480 21.04 6.18 0.73
C PRO A 480 20.39 4.80 0.85
N LEU A 481 21.14 3.81 1.36
CA LEU A 481 20.70 2.43 1.44
C LEU A 481 19.40 2.26 2.25
N ASP A 482 19.25 3.04 3.32
CA ASP A 482 18.07 3.00 4.18
C ASP A 482 16.83 3.47 3.43
N THR A 483 16.92 4.59 2.71
CA THR A 483 15.82 5.09 1.87
C THR A 483 15.48 4.13 0.73
N PHE A 484 16.49 3.49 0.15
CA PHE A 484 16.29 2.48 -0.90
C PHE A 484 15.51 1.27 -0.37
N LYS A 485 15.85 0.78 0.83
CA LYS A 485 15.15 -0.33 1.50
C LYS A 485 13.74 0.07 1.93
N ASP A 486 13.56 1.24 2.52
CA ASP A 486 12.25 1.73 2.96
C ASP A 486 11.25 1.84 1.80
N VAL A 487 11.71 2.35 0.66
CA VAL A 487 10.88 2.45 -0.56
C VAL A 487 10.54 1.04 -1.06
N ALA A 488 11.51 0.14 -1.08
CA ALA A 488 11.29 -1.24 -1.51
C ALA A 488 10.30 -1.97 -0.61
N ASP A 489 10.41 -1.86 0.71
CA ASP A 489 9.51 -2.48 1.68
C ASP A 489 8.07 -1.94 1.57
N ARG A 490 7.93 -0.62 1.37
CA ARG A 490 6.62 0.01 1.12
C ARG A 490 5.98 -0.53 -0.16
N LEU A 491 6.76 -0.60 -1.25
CA LEU A 491 6.28 -1.09 -2.53
C LEU A 491 6.01 -2.61 -2.50
N ALA A 492 6.78 -3.39 -1.76
CA ALA A 492 6.54 -4.82 -1.57
C ALA A 492 5.21 -5.08 -0.84
N LYS A 493 4.91 -4.30 0.21
CA LYS A 493 3.60 -4.36 0.89
C LYS A 493 2.46 -3.92 -0.02
N ALA A 494 2.67 -2.88 -0.83
CA ALA A 494 1.68 -2.44 -1.81
C ALA A 494 1.47 -3.48 -2.92
N ALA A 495 2.51 -4.17 -3.36
CA ALA A 495 2.47 -5.23 -4.37
C ALA A 495 1.54 -6.38 -3.97
N GLN A 496 1.45 -6.71 -2.68
CA GLN A 496 0.53 -7.74 -2.17
C GLN A 496 -0.95 -7.37 -2.34
N LYS A 497 -1.26 -6.07 -2.45
CA LYS A 497 -2.61 -5.54 -2.65
C LYS A 497 -2.93 -5.26 -4.12
N VAL A 498 -1.96 -5.44 -5.01
CA VAL A 498 -2.18 -5.23 -6.44
C VAL A 498 -3.14 -6.32 -6.92
N PRO A 499 -4.26 -5.95 -7.56
CA PRO A 499 -5.20 -6.92 -8.12
C PRO A 499 -4.47 -7.90 -9.05
N SER A 500 -4.88 -9.16 -9.05
CA SER A 500 -4.45 -10.07 -10.10
C SER A 500 -5.04 -9.58 -11.42
N PHE A 501 -4.25 -8.85 -12.22
CA PHE A 501 -4.56 -8.54 -13.62
C PHE A 501 -4.28 -9.76 -14.51
N GLU A 502 -4.51 -10.98 -14.01
CA GLU A 502 -4.70 -12.12 -14.89
C GLU A 502 -5.92 -11.81 -15.74
N ASN A 503 -5.68 -11.46 -16.99
CA ASN A 503 -6.72 -11.50 -18.00
C ASN A 503 -7.19 -12.96 -18.05
N VAL A 504 -8.30 -13.26 -17.38
CA VAL A 504 -9.07 -14.45 -17.70
C VAL A 504 -9.50 -14.23 -19.15
N ASN A 505 -8.83 -14.90 -20.08
CA ASN A 505 -9.34 -15.06 -21.43
C ASN A 505 -10.59 -15.91 -21.34
N ALA A 506 -11.70 -15.32 -20.89
CA ALA A 506 -13.00 -15.92 -21.00
C ALA A 506 -13.31 -15.92 -22.49
N ASP A 507 -13.29 -17.10 -23.11
CA ASP A 507 -13.77 -17.30 -24.47
C ASP A 507 -15.30 -17.12 -24.48
N GLY A 508 -15.72 -15.86 -24.37
CA GLY A 508 -17.13 -15.48 -24.32
C GLY A 508 -17.86 -15.83 -25.61
N LEU A 509 -17.13 -15.96 -26.73
CA LEU A 509 -17.70 -16.42 -27.99
C LEU A 509 -18.03 -17.91 -27.92
N HIS A 510 -17.12 -18.74 -27.41
CA HIS A 510 -17.38 -20.16 -27.20
C HIS A 510 -18.46 -20.41 -26.14
N MET A 511 -18.46 -19.65 -25.05
CA MET A 511 -19.54 -19.69 -24.06
C MET A 511 -20.91 -19.35 -24.68
N LEU A 512 -20.97 -18.32 -25.53
CA LEU A 512 -22.18 -17.94 -26.25
C LEU A 512 -22.63 -19.06 -27.20
N MET A 513 -21.71 -19.70 -27.93
CA MET A 513 -22.03 -20.86 -28.78
C MET A 513 -22.64 -22.00 -27.98
N ASN A 514 -22.03 -22.37 -26.85
CA ASN A 514 -22.53 -23.43 -25.96
C ASN A 514 -23.89 -23.07 -25.35
N MET A 515 -24.14 -21.79 -25.06
CA MET A 515 -25.43 -21.32 -24.58
C MET A 515 -26.51 -21.48 -25.66
N LEU A 516 -26.22 -21.05 -26.89
CA LEU A 516 -27.15 -21.16 -28.02
C LEU A 516 -27.48 -22.63 -28.34
N ASP A 517 -26.56 -23.58 -28.11
CA ASP A 517 -26.78 -25.01 -28.34
C ASP A 517 -27.85 -25.62 -27.44
N ASN A 518 -27.98 -25.06 -26.23
CA ASN A 518 -28.97 -25.49 -25.26
C ASN A 518 -30.33 -24.80 -25.45
N MET A 519 -30.38 -23.69 -26.18
CA MET A 519 -31.63 -22.99 -26.49
C MET A 519 -32.50 -23.77 -27.49
N ASN A 520 -33.79 -23.45 -27.54
CA ASN A 520 -34.67 -23.91 -28.63
C ASN A 520 -34.48 -23.02 -29.88
N GLN A 521 -34.91 -23.51 -31.05
CA GLN A 521 -34.70 -22.81 -32.32
C GLN A 521 -35.31 -21.38 -32.34
N SER A 522 -36.42 -21.16 -31.62
CA SER A 522 -37.09 -19.85 -31.54
C SER A 522 -36.28 -18.83 -30.75
N GLU A 523 -35.75 -19.24 -29.60
CA GLU A 523 -34.88 -18.43 -28.74
C GLU A 523 -33.55 -18.13 -29.40
N GLU A 524 -32.90 -19.15 -29.97
CA GLU A 524 -31.65 -19.02 -30.73
C GLU A 524 -31.80 -17.95 -31.83
N SER A 525 -32.87 -18.04 -32.63
CA SER A 525 -33.12 -17.07 -33.70
C SER A 525 -33.38 -15.65 -33.17
N LYS A 526 -34.03 -15.50 -32.01
CA LYS A 526 -34.26 -14.19 -31.38
C LYS A 526 -32.95 -13.58 -30.89
N VAL A 527 -32.11 -14.37 -30.21
CA VAL A 527 -30.79 -13.93 -29.71
C VAL A 527 -29.89 -13.52 -30.87
N LEU A 528 -29.81 -14.34 -31.93
CA LEU A 528 -29.00 -14.02 -33.11
C LEU A 528 -29.49 -12.76 -33.83
N LYS A 529 -30.82 -12.55 -33.94
CA LYS A 529 -31.38 -11.33 -34.54
C LYS A 529 -31.04 -10.09 -33.74
N ARG A 530 -31.16 -10.16 -32.41
CA ARG A 530 -30.80 -9.07 -31.51
C ARG A 530 -29.30 -8.77 -31.55
N LEU A 531 -28.46 -9.81 -31.52
CA LEU A 531 -27.01 -9.66 -31.62
C LEU A 531 -26.60 -8.98 -32.93
N LYS A 532 -27.25 -9.32 -34.05
CA LYS A 532 -27.03 -8.66 -35.34
C LYS A 532 -27.39 -7.17 -35.34
N GLN A 533 -28.43 -6.79 -34.61
CA GLN A 533 -28.89 -5.40 -34.52
C GLN A 533 -27.99 -4.57 -33.60
N ASP A 534 -27.69 -5.09 -32.40
CA ASP A 534 -26.99 -4.34 -31.35
C ASP A 534 -25.47 -4.33 -31.56
N LYS A 535 -24.89 -5.45 -32.03
CA LYS A 535 -23.44 -5.67 -32.16
C LYS A 535 -23.12 -6.49 -33.43
N PRO A 536 -23.17 -5.89 -34.63
CA PRO A 536 -22.99 -6.60 -35.89
C PRO A 536 -21.63 -7.30 -35.99
N ASP A 537 -20.55 -6.68 -35.51
CA ASP A 537 -19.20 -7.27 -35.58
C ASP A 537 -19.11 -8.60 -34.82
N THR A 538 -19.68 -8.65 -33.61
CA THR A 538 -19.75 -9.88 -32.81
C THR A 538 -20.63 -10.93 -33.47
N PHE A 539 -21.74 -10.52 -34.07
CA PHE A 539 -22.60 -11.42 -34.84
C PHE A 539 -21.84 -12.05 -36.01
N TYR A 540 -21.07 -11.28 -36.79
CA TYR A 540 -20.31 -11.82 -37.92
C TYR A 540 -19.18 -12.76 -37.45
N LYS A 541 -18.49 -12.43 -36.36
CA LYS A 541 -17.49 -13.32 -35.73
C LYS A 541 -18.12 -14.65 -35.27
N LEU A 542 -19.26 -14.59 -34.58
CA LEU A 542 -20.02 -15.78 -34.19
C LEU A 542 -20.43 -16.62 -35.40
N ARG A 543 -20.91 -15.96 -36.46
CA ARG A 543 -21.39 -16.63 -37.69
C ARG A 543 -20.30 -17.35 -38.48
N GLN A 544 -19.03 -17.03 -38.30
CA GLN A 544 -17.92 -17.77 -38.91
C GLN A 544 -17.77 -19.18 -38.30
N GLN A 545 -18.22 -19.38 -37.06
CA GLN A 545 -18.03 -20.62 -36.31
C GLN A 545 -19.35 -21.32 -35.97
N TYR A 546 -20.48 -20.60 -36.02
CA TYR A 546 -21.78 -21.09 -35.55
C TYR A 546 -22.79 -21.40 -36.66
N PHE A 547 -23.06 -22.70 -36.86
CA PHE A 547 -24.02 -23.23 -37.84
C PHE A 547 -25.42 -23.40 -37.24
N THR A 548 -26.47 -23.00 -37.96
CA THR A 548 -27.87 -23.06 -37.53
C THR A 548 -28.69 -24.01 -38.41
N PHE A 549 -29.88 -24.44 -37.95
CA PHE A 549 -30.75 -25.31 -38.79
C PHE A 549 -31.17 -24.65 -40.10
N ALA A 550 -31.31 -23.31 -40.12
CA ALA A 550 -31.65 -22.57 -41.34
C ALA A 550 -30.53 -22.65 -42.41
N ASP A 551 -29.28 -22.90 -42.01
CA ASP A 551 -28.14 -23.00 -42.92
C ASP A 551 -28.12 -24.32 -43.70
N VAL A 552 -28.88 -25.34 -43.26
CA VAL A 552 -29.01 -26.63 -43.96
C VAL A 552 -29.53 -26.45 -45.39
N ALA A 553 -30.40 -25.46 -45.61
CA ALA A 553 -30.94 -25.14 -46.93
C ALA A 553 -29.86 -24.69 -47.94
N LYS A 554 -28.77 -24.10 -47.43
CA LYS A 554 -27.67 -23.52 -48.20
C LYS A 554 -26.44 -24.41 -48.23
N THR A 555 -26.51 -25.57 -47.58
CA THR A 555 -25.35 -26.45 -47.44
C THR A 555 -25.16 -27.23 -48.74
N PRO A 556 -23.95 -27.28 -49.33
CA PRO A 556 -23.72 -28.02 -50.57
C PRO A 556 -24.16 -29.48 -50.48
N ARG A 557 -24.85 -29.96 -51.52
CA ARG A 557 -25.48 -31.30 -51.58
C ARG A 557 -24.51 -32.43 -51.17
N GLN A 558 -23.24 -32.35 -51.58
CA GLN A 558 -22.23 -33.36 -51.26
C GLN A 558 -21.92 -33.42 -49.75
N ILE A 559 -21.70 -32.27 -49.13
CA ILE A 559 -21.45 -32.15 -47.68
C ILE A 559 -22.67 -32.61 -46.89
N LEU A 560 -23.85 -32.13 -47.28
CA LEU A 560 -25.10 -32.51 -46.65
C LEU A 560 -25.39 -34.01 -46.78
N SER A 561 -25.10 -34.63 -47.94
CA SER A 561 -25.25 -36.08 -48.13
C SER A 561 -24.36 -36.87 -47.19
N ASN A 562 -23.11 -36.46 -47.01
CA ASN A 562 -22.16 -37.14 -46.13
C ASN A 562 -22.58 -37.02 -44.66
N ALA A 563 -22.93 -35.82 -44.21
CA ALA A 563 -23.39 -35.59 -42.84
C ALA A 563 -24.67 -36.40 -42.52
N LEU A 564 -25.68 -36.39 -43.41
CA LEU A 564 -26.95 -37.07 -43.18
C LEU A 564 -26.85 -38.61 -43.19
N ARG A 565 -25.78 -39.22 -43.71
CA ARG A 565 -25.57 -40.67 -43.61
C ARG A 565 -25.20 -41.11 -42.21
N GLU A 566 -24.61 -40.22 -41.42
CA GLU A 566 -24.16 -40.46 -40.05
C GLU A 566 -25.22 -40.10 -39.00
N VAL A 567 -26.33 -39.47 -39.43
CA VAL A 567 -27.48 -39.16 -38.56
C VAL A 567 -28.45 -40.34 -38.53
N GLU A 568 -29.13 -40.55 -37.39
CA GLU A 568 -30.14 -41.59 -37.26
C GLU A 568 -31.26 -41.41 -38.31
N ARG A 569 -31.63 -42.51 -38.97
CA ARG A 569 -32.55 -42.49 -40.12
C ARG A 569 -33.93 -41.91 -39.76
N SER A 570 -34.42 -42.23 -38.57
CA SER A 570 -35.71 -41.78 -38.02
C SER A 570 -35.75 -40.26 -37.78
N CYS A 571 -34.60 -39.61 -37.57
CA CYS A 571 -34.51 -38.18 -37.32
C CYS A 571 -34.71 -37.35 -38.58
N ILE A 572 -34.30 -37.85 -39.76
CA ILE A 572 -34.28 -37.05 -40.99
C ILE A 572 -35.69 -36.62 -41.40
N GLY A 573 -36.65 -37.57 -41.43
CA GLY A 573 -38.05 -37.29 -41.76
C GLY A 573 -38.72 -36.36 -40.74
N ARG A 574 -38.43 -36.54 -39.44
CA ARG A 574 -38.95 -35.69 -38.36
C ARG A 574 -38.40 -34.26 -38.42
N ALA A 575 -37.11 -34.09 -38.70
CA ALA A 575 -36.45 -32.78 -38.71
C ALA A 575 -36.97 -31.86 -39.83
N ILE A 576 -37.32 -32.42 -40.99
CA ILE A 576 -37.86 -31.67 -42.14
C ILE A 576 -39.37 -31.44 -42.07
N CYS A 577 -40.07 -31.94 -41.04
CA CYS A 577 -41.48 -31.62 -40.84
C CYS A 577 -41.67 -30.12 -40.58
N GLY A 578 -42.70 -29.52 -41.19
CA GLY A 578 -43.03 -28.11 -41.01
C GLY A 578 -42.04 -27.11 -41.61
N THR A 579 -41.11 -27.54 -42.47
CA THR A 579 -40.24 -26.65 -43.24
C THR A 579 -40.84 -26.34 -44.63
N PRO A 580 -40.37 -25.29 -45.33
CA PRO A 580 -40.81 -25.00 -46.70
C PRO A 580 -40.49 -26.14 -47.68
N ASP A 581 -41.27 -26.27 -48.75
CA ASP A 581 -41.10 -27.36 -49.71
C ASP A 581 -39.74 -27.33 -50.42
N GLU A 582 -39.20 -26.15 -50.69
CA GLU A 582 -37.84 -25.97 -51.22
C GLU A 582 -36.77 -26.60 -50.30
N PHE A 583 -36.91 -26.41 -48.98
CA PHE A 583 -36.02 -27.00 -47.98
C PHE A 583 -36.12 -28.52 -48.01
N LYS A 584 -37.35 -29.07 -48.03
CA LYS A 584 -37.59 -30.52 -48.10
C LYS A 584 -36.97 -31.11 -49.38
N ILE A 585 -37.17 -30.47 -50.53
CA ILE A 585 -36.61 -30.90 -51.81
C ILE A 585 -35.08 -30.91 -51.75
N HIS A 586 -34.46 -29.84 -51.23
CA HIS A 586 -33.01 -29.75 -51.09
C HIS A 586 -32.45 -30.90 -50.22
N VAL A 587 -32.99 -31.08 -49.02
CA VAL A 587 -32.56 -32.15 -48.09
C VAL A 587 -32.78 -33.53 -48.71
N LEU A 588 -33.98 -33.81 -49.22
CA LEU A 588 -34.29 -35.11 -49.83
C LEU A 588 -33.40 -35.40 -51.03
N SER A 589 -33.13 -34.40 -51.89
CA SER A 589 -32.28 -34.56 -53.06
C SER A 589 -30.83 -34.91 -52.71
N SER A 590 -30.39 -34.57 -51.49
CA SER A 590 -29.06 -34.84 -50.95
C SER A 590 -28.94 -36.25 -50.35
N LEU A 591 -30.05 -36.98 -50.20
CA LEU A 591 -30.06 -38.34 -49.67
C LEU A 591 -29.84 -39.40 -50.76
N THR A 592 -29.27 -40.53 -50.35
CA THR A 592 -29.20 -41.74 -51.19
C THR A 592 -30.62 -42.26 -51.49
N PRO A 593 -30.84 -43.02 -52.59
CA PRO A 593 -32.18 -43.49 -52.97
C PRO A 593 -32.93 -44.21 -51.85
N LYS A 594 -32.21 -45.03 -51.07
CA LYS A 594 -32.77 -45.76 -49.91
C LYS A 594 -33.17 -44.82 -48.76
N LEU A 595 -32.29 -43.90 -48.35
CA LEU A 595 -32.59 -42.94 -47.27
C LEU A 595 -33.68 -41.95 -47.68
N LYS A 596 -33.70 -41.55 -48.95
CA LYS A 596 -34.74 -40.70 -49.53
C LYS A 596 -36.13 -41.36 -49.46
N ALA A 597 -36.23 -42.66 -49.76
CA ALA A 597 -37.48 -43.40 -49.66
C ALA A 597 -38.00 -43.43 -48.22
N LEU A 598 -37.13 -43.77 -47.26
CA LEU A 598 -37.45 -43.81 -45.83
C LEU A 598 -37.85 -42.42 -45.30
N ALA A 599 -37.06 -41.39 -45.57
CA ALA A 599 -37.36 -40.03 -45.12
C ALA A 599 -38.69 -39.50 -45.70
N ARG A 600 -39.06 -39.90 -46.93
CA ARG A 600 -40.36 -39.56 -47.53
C ARG A 600 -41.52 -40.31 -46.87
N GLU A 601 -41.32 -41.57 -46.50
CA GLU A 601 -42.32 -42.35 -45.77
C GLU A 601 -42.56 -41.76 -44.37
N ASP A 602 -41.47 -41.47 -43.64
CA ASP A 602 -41.53 -40.81 -42.34
C ASP A 602 -42.18 -39.43 -42.43
N LEU A 603 -41.82 -38.63 -43.43
CA LEU A 603 -42.46 -37.33 -43.67
C LEU A 603 -43.97 -37.49 -43.85
N LYS A 604 -44.44 -38.41 -44.71
CA LYS A 604 -45.88 -38.66 -44.89
C LYS A 604 -46.58 -39.12 -43.61
N ARG A 605 -45.88 -39.86 -42.75
CA ARG A 605 -46.41 -40.38 -41.48
C ARG A 605 -46.56 -39.29 -40.42
N TYR A 606 -45.58 -38.40 -40.31
CA TYR A 606 -45.48 -37.43 -39.22
C TYR A 606 -45.96 -36.02 -39.58
N GLU A 607 -46.02 -35.66 -40.86
CA GLU A 607 -46.45 -34.34 -41.32
C GLU A 607 -47.88 -34.00 -40.84
N GLY A 608 -48.01 -32.83 -40.22
CA GLY A 608 -49.26 -32.35 -39.62
C GLY A 608 -49.68 -33.02 -38.31
N ARG A 609 -48.95 -34.04 -37.83
CA ARG A 609 -49.28 -34.81 -36.60
C ARG A 609 -48.19 -34.76 -35.53
N ILE A 610 -47.02 -34.25 -35.85
CA ILE A 610 -45.84 -34.20 -34.96
C ILE A 610 -45.73 -32.84 -34.25
N GLY A 611 -45.50 -32.87 -32.94
CA GLY A 611 -45.34 -31.67 -32.13
C GLY A 611 -43.89 -31.17 -32.09
N ALA A 612 -43.69 -29.90 -31.69
CA ALA A 612 -42.35 -29.29 -31.59
C ALA A 612 -41.39 -30.10 -30.69
N LYS A 613 -41.90 -30.73 -29.62
CA LYS A 613 -41.13 -31.59 -28.71
C LYS A 613 -40.40 -32.73 -29.42
N ASP A 614 -40.97 -33.21 -30.52
CA ASP A 614 -40.42 -34.31 -31.30
C ASP A 614 -39.59 -33.85 -32.52
N ILE A 615 -39.78 -32.62 -32.97
CA ILE A 615 -39.07 -32.04 -34.12
C ILE A 615 -37.71 -31.47 -33.68
N GLU A 616 -37.69 -30.70 -32.59
CA GLU A 616 -36.49 -30.05 -32.06
C GLU A 616 -35.29 -31.00 -31.85
N PRO A 617 -35.43 -32.16 -31.18
CA PRO A 617 -34.28 -33.06 -30.99
C PRO A 617 -33.74 -33.59 -32.33
N ALA A 618 -34.62 -33.85 -33.30
CA ALA A 618 -34.22 -34.31 -34.62
C ALA A 618 -33.46 -33.23 -35.41
N ARG A 619 -33.90 -31.97 -35.31
CA ARG A 619 -33.18 -30.81 -35.89
C ARG A 619 -31.83 -30.60 -35.23
N LYS A 620 -31.76 -30.68 -33.89
CA LYS A 620 -30.50 -30.58 -33.13
C LYS A 620 -29.50 -31.66 -33.53
N ALA A 621 -29.95 -32.91 -33.73
CA ALA A 621 -29.08 -34.00 -34.17
C ALA A 621 -28.39 -33.71 -35.52
N ILE A 622 -29.14 -33.17 -36.49
CA ILE A 622 -28.58 -32.79 -37.81
C ILE A 622 -27.59 -31.63 -37.66
N VAL A 623 -27.96 -30.59 -36.91
CA VAL A 623 -27.12 -29.40 -36.69
C VAL A 623 -25.82 -29.77 -35.97
N HIS A 624 -25.90 -30.57 -34.91
CA HIS A 624 -24.73 -31.06 -34.18
C HIS A 624 -23.75 -31.77 -35.11
N LYS A 625 -24.25 -32.61 -36.03
CA LYS A 625 -23.39 -33.34 -36.95
C LYS A 625 -22.70 -32.43 -37.97
N LEU A 626 -23.39 -31.41 -38.46
CA LEU A 626 -22.80 -30.41 -39.36
C LEU A 626 -21.78 -29.51 -38.64
N ARG A 627 -21.98 -29.20 -37.35
CA ARG A 627 -21.00 -28.49 -36.53
C ARG A 627 -19.74 -29.32 -36.30
N GLU A 628 -19.87 -30.64 -36.10
CA GLU A 628 -18.71 -31.54 -36.03
C GLU A 628 -17.89 -31.50 -37.34
N TYR A 629 -18.56 -31.43 -38.50
CA TYR A 629 -17.90 -31.27 -39.80
C TYR A 629 -17.16 -29.93 -39.92
N ILE A 630 -17.66 -28.86 -39.30
CA ILE A 630 -16.99 -27.55 -39.25
C ILE A 630 -15.77 -27.61 -38.33
N ASN A 631 -15.93 -28.15 -37.13
CA ASN A 631 -14.86 -28.29 -36.16
C ASN A 631 -13.71 -29.18 -36.65
N THR A 632 -14.02 -30.22 -37.45
CA THR A 632 -13.02 -31.10 -38.07
C THR A 632 -12.44 -30.56 -39.37
N GLY A 633 -12.88 -29.38 -39.84
CA GLY A 633 -12.41 -28.76 -41.08
C GLY A 633 -12.90 -29.43 -42.37
N LYS A 634 -13.81 -30.40 -42.30
CA LYS A 634 -14.43 -31.05 -43.47
C LYS A 634 -15.40 -30.12 -44.21
N PHE A 635 -15.88 -29.08 -43.53
CA PHE A 635 -16.77 -28.05 -44.04
C PHE A 635 -16.38 -26.70 -43.43
N SER A 636 -16.59 -25.60 -44.15
CA SER A 636 -16.37 -24.24 -43.62
C SER A 636 -17.60 -23.37 -43.90
N MET A 637 -17.90 -22.46 -42.97
CA MET A 637 -18.99 -21.50 -43.10
C MET A 637 -18.84 -20.58 -44.32
N ASP A 638 -17.62 -20.37 -44.84
CA ASP A 638 -17.37 -19.55 -46.03
C ASP A 638 -17.95 -20.18 -47.31
N GLN A 639 -18.05 -21.51 -47.34
CA GLN A 639 -18.63 -22.26 -48.47
C GLN A 639 -20.16 -22.06 -48.59
N LEU A 640 -20.82 -21.58 -47.52
CA LEU A 640 -22.23 -21.18 -47.56
C LEU A 640 -22.43 -19.82 -48.25
N GLN A 641 -21.40 -18.97 -48.28
CA GLN A 641 -21.48 -17.62 -48.85
C GLN A 641 -21.20 -17.61 -50.35
N SER A 642 -20.32 -18.50 -50.82
CA SER A 642 -19.88 -18.57 -52.22
C SER A 642 -20.97 -19.07 -53.18
N GLN A 643 -21.94 -19.87 -52.73
CA GLN A 643 -23.10 -20.23 -53.55
C GLN A 643 -24.00 -19.03 -53.88
N LYS A 644 -24.06 -18.03 -53.00
CA LYS A 644 -24.90 -16.84 -53.21
C LYS A 644 -24.37 -15.91 -54.31
N GLN A 645 -23.07 -16.00 -54.64
CA GLN A 645 -22.42 -15.24 -55.72
C GLN A 645 -22.44 -15.98 -57.07
N ALA A 646 -22.70 -17.29 -57.08
CA ALA A 646 -22.79 -18.06 -58.31
C ALA A 646 -24.23 -18.09 -58.89
N GLU A 647 -25.24 -17.77 -58.07
CA GLU A 647 -26.66 -17.71 -58.45
C GLU A 647 -27.18 -16.27 -58.65
N SER A 648 -26.36 -15.26 -58.39
CA SER A 648 -26.59 -13.84 -58.73
C SER A 648 -25.81 -13.46 -59.98
#